data_AF-A0A1X0J9I1-F1
#
_entry.id   AF-A0A1X0J9I1-F1
#
_cell.length_a   1.000
_cell.length_b   1.000
_cell.length_c   1.000
_cell.angle_alpha   90.00
_cell.angle_beta   90.00
_cell.angle_gamma   90.00
#
_symmetry.space_group_name_H-M   'P 1'
#
loop_
_entity.id
_entity.type
_entity.pdbx_description
1 polymer ?
#
loop_
_entity_poly.entity_id
_entity_poly.type
_entity_poly.pdbx_seq_one_letter_code
_entity_poly.pdbx_strand_id
1 'polypeptide(L)'
;MVLSDAVPNLLIGLREGLEAGLVVSILLAAVHRSPLAAERRRVTAPVWLGVLGALAVSASFAAVLTSTTGSLGAHGQDIVGGLLSILAVGLVTAMIFWMSRTAANLSGELSGKVEHALILGAGALALTAFLAVAREGLETTLFFWTAAKAAGETAGPVIGGAIGLAIAVALCWLLYRRAVKLNLKVFFTRTALILIVIAAGILAYGIGDLQTAGWLPGRSWYAFDLSQQISADSWWVTIITGITQLTPRMTVLQVLAWVGYLIAVIPAFLRASRQARPAAAAPEPDAEPSAFARLIGRRPIVVAAAIVVVPAVVAAGVIAILPSASPDADTRVTVTAAGCADDWKSAGVGVQTFSVVNKSGKTGEINLVDASNGVVGEIETLGPSTSATLTATLSDGTYKFVCLMAGEPARYSAIQQVSGKSVPGAPQPVVRVTKDDLTAPMASYQRYADNLLGMLGAQVRVLRGDLVSGNAEAAKNDWLPTILTWNRIGAAYGSFKDYGDAIAGLPHGLPEGVNDPDFKGLRRLEYGLWHGQPPSALVPVADELVATIDKLRANLADVMTEPADQTKRPHEILEDTLRFQLMGYTNQGAGTEYPEAAAAVEATRAVLEQFSVLINPRAPKLLTQINSQLDVLDGTLKATQQGGHWRPLAQVPLSGRQAVDAALGHVLETLAAVPLLIELPPSR
;
A
#
# COMPACT_ATOMS: atom_id res chain seq x y z
N MET A 1 5.59 -25.30 2.89
CA MET A 1 6.47 -24.65 3.89
C MET A 1 7.56 -23.97 3.11
N VAL A 2 7.41 -22.68 2.83
CA VAL A 2 8.26 -22.01 1.83
C VAL A 2 9.51 -21.51 2.53
N LEU A 3 10.68 -21.99 2.08
CA LEU A 3 11.98 -21.63 2.66
C LEU A 3 12.28 -20.12 2.51
N SER A 4 11.61 -19.44 1.58
CA SER A 4 11.77 -18.03 1.23
C SER A 4 11.42 -17.07 2.36
N ASP A 5 10.32 -17.32 3.05
CA ASP A 5 9.75 -16.40 4.06
C ASP A 5 10.52 -16.50 5.38
N ALA A 6 11.38 -17.52 5.50
CA ALA A 6 12.24 -17.76 6.65
C ALA A 6 13.61 -17.08 6.52
N VAL A 7 14.08 -16.74 5.31
CA VAL A 7 15.45 -16.25 5.09
C VAL A 7 15.75 -14.91 5.79
N PRO A 8 14.87 -13.88 5.74
CA PRO A 8 15.15 -12.59 6.39
C PRO A 8 15.33 -12.74 7.90
N ASN A 9 14.36 -13.38 8.56
CA ASN A 9 14.42 -13.60 10.00
C ASN A 9 15.53 -14.57 10.40
N LEU A 10 15.90 -15.52 9.53
CA LEU A 10 17.08 -16.37 9.75
C LEU A 10 18.36 -15.56 9.79
N LEU A 11 18.56 -14.62 8.86
CA LEU A 11 19.76 -13.78 8.83
C LEU A 11 19.80 -12.80 10.01
N ILE A 12 18.65 -12.22 10.37
CA ILE A 12 18.52 -11.37 11.55
C ILE A 12 18.84 -12.19 12.81
N GLY A 13 18.19 -13.34 13.00
CA GLY A 13 18.39 -14.20 14.17
C GLY A 13 19.81 -14.74 14.28
N LEU A 14 20.42 -15.08 13.14
CA LEU A 14 21.82 -15.49 13.07
C LEU A 14 22.77 -14.37 13.50
N ARG A 15 22.53 -13.14 13.05
CA ARG A 15 23.38 -11.99 13.37
C ARG A 15 23.24 -11.59 14.83
N GLU A 16 22.03 -11.23 15.25
CA GLU A 16 21.80 -10.71 16.60
C GLU A 16 22.09 -11.80 17.66
N GLY A 17 21.77 -13.06 17.34
CA GLY A 17 22.15 -14.20 18.15
C GLY A 17 23.68 -14.38 18.28
N LEU A 18 24.45 -14.10 17.22
CA LEU A 18 25.90 -14.20 17.25
C LEU A 18 26.51 -13.03 18.04
N GLU A 19 25.95 -11.82 17.92
CA GLU A 19 26.39 -10.64 18.67
C GLU A 19 26.17 -10.83 20.18
N ALA A 20 24.96 -11.21 20.58
CA ALA A 20 24.64 -11.55 21.97
C ALA A 20 25.48 -12.74 22.47
N GLY A 21 25.59 -13.80 21.66
CA GLY A 21 26.31 -15.02 22.00
C GLY A 21 27.82 -14.83 22.12
N LEU A 22 28.42 -13.91 21.35
CA LEU A 22 29.84 -13.56 21.44
C LEU A 22 30.14 -12.84 22.75
N VAL A 23 29.27 -11.89 23.16
CA VAL A 23 29.42 -11.21 24.46
C VAL A 23 29.31 -12.21 25.61
N VAL A 24 28.31 -13.09 25.58
CA VAL A 24 28.16 -14.16 26.58
C VAL A 24 29.39 -15.09 26.60
N SER A 25 29.93 -15.44 25.42
CA SER A 25 31.13 -16.28 25.32
C SER A 25 32.37 -15.60 25.89
N ILE A 26 32.53 -14.29 25.69
CA ILE A 26 33.62 -13.49 26.28
C ILE A 26 33.48 -13.45 27.80
N LEU A 27 32.28 -13.18 28.33
CA LEU A 27 32.01 -13.16 29.78
C LEU A 27 32.27 -14.54 30.41
N LEU A 28 31.79 -15.62 29.78
CA LEU A 28 32.06 -16.98 30.23
C LEU A 28 33.55 -17.32 30.18
N ALA A 29 34.26 -16.92 29.13
CA ALA A 29 35.71 -17.14 29.00
C ALA A 29 36.51 -16.35 30.05
N ALA A 30 36.11 -15.13 30.37
CA ALA A 30 36.74 -14.32 31.40
C ALA A 30 36.55 -14.90 32.81
N VAL A 31 35.34 -15.39 33.12
CA VAL A 31 35.07 -16.14 34.36
C VAL A 31 35.92 -17.41 34.44
N HIS A 32 36.14 -18.10 33.32
CA HIS A 32 36.96 -19.33 33.27
C HIS A 32 38.47 -19.08 33.36
N ARG A 33 38.97 -17.90 32.96
CA ARG A 33 40.40 -17.55 32.97
C ARG A 33 40.86 -16.81 34.23
N SER A 34 39.95 -16.35 35.09
CA SER A 34 40.29 -15.57 36.28
C SER A 34 41.02 -16.40 37.36
N PRO A 35 42.17 -15.95 37.89
CA PRO A 35 42.89 -16.63 38.97
C PRO A 35 42.16 -16.58 40.33
N LEU A 36 41.22 -15.63 40.53
CA LEU A 36 40.37 -15.52 41.73
C LEU A 36 39.23 -16.56 41.77
N ALA A 37 38.94 -17.23 40.65
CA ALA A 37 37.94 -18.30 40.56
C ALA A 37 38.45 -19.67 41.06
N ALA A 38 39.69 -19.73 41.55
CA ALA A 38 40.24 -20.92 42.20
C ALA A 38 39.72 -21.12 43.64
N GLU A 39 39.41 -20.03 44.37
CA GLU A 39 38.92 -20.09 45.76
C GLU A 39 37.38 -20.08 45.89
N ARG A 40 36.68 -19.34 45.03
CA ARG A 40 35.22 -19.44 44.90
C ARG A 40 34.90 -20.32 43.70
N ARG A 41 34.15 -21.41 43.91
CA ARG A 41 33.61 -22.30 42.86
C ARG A 41 33.32 -21.48 41.59
N ARG A 42 33.74 -21.97 40.44
CA ARG A 42 33.52 -21.37 39.11
C ARG A 42 32.02 -21.27 38.81
N VAL A 43 31.33 -20.29 39.39
CA VAL A 43 29.87 -20.17 39.28
C VAL A 43 29.57 -19.26 38.08
N THR A 44 29.22 -19.87 36.95
CA THR A 44 28.71 -19.18 35.75
C THR A 44 27.23 -18.78 35.88
N ALA A 45 26.56 -19.20 36.97
CA ALA A 45 25.14 -18.93 37.21
C ALA A 45 24.74 -17.44 37.10
N PRO A 46 25.53 -16.45 37.55
CA PRO A 46 25.18 -15.03 37.40
C PRO A 46 25.07 -14.59 35.92
N VAL A 47 25.94 -15.10 35.04
CA VAL A 47 25.87 -14.80 33.60
C VAL A 47 24.56 -15.36 33.03
N TRP A 48 24.25 -16.61 33.33
CA TRP A 48 23.01 -17.26 32.87
C TRP A 48 21.74 -16.63 33.44
N LEU A 49 21.78 -16.13 34.68
CA LEU A 49 20.67 -15.36 35.28
C LEU A 49 20.45 -14.03 34.53
N GLY A 50 21.52 -13.34 34.15
CA GLY A 50 21.44 -12.13 33.32
C GLY A 50 20.83 -12.40 31.95
N VAL A 51 21.26 -13.49 31.29
CA VAL A 51 20.71 -13.95 30.00
C VAL A 51 19.22 -14.27 30.12
N LEU A 52 18.81 -15.02 31.15
CA LEU A 52 17.40 -15.35 31.38
C LEU A 52 16.53 -14.10 31.62
N GLY A 53 17.04 -13.12 32.37
CA GLY A 53 16.37 -11.82 32.54
C GLY A 53 16.18 -11.08 31.22
N ALA A 54 17.20 -11.05 30.37
CA ALA A 54 17.15 -10.39 29.08
C ALA A 54 16.14 -11.05 28.12
N LEU A 55 16.10 -12.38 28.11
CA LEU A 55 15.11 -13.15 27.33
C LEU A 55 13.68 -12.86 27.80
N ALA A 56 13.44 -12.81 29.12
CA ALA A 56 12.14 -12.49 29.68
C ALA A 56 11.67 -11.07 29.32
N VAL A 57 12.55 -10.07 29.39
CA VAL A 57 12.26 -8.69 28.95
C VAL A 57 11.92 -8.64 27.46
N SER A 58 12.72 -9.31 26.62
CA SER A 58 12.53 -9.31 25.17
C SER A 58 11.20 -9.97 24.78
N ALA A 59 10.87 -11.11 25.40
CA ALA A 59 9.59 -11.79 25.19
C ALA A 59 8.39 -10.96 25.69
N SER A 60 8.54 -10.28 26.83
CA SER A 60 7.50 -9.40 27.38
C SER A 60 7.24 -8.19 26.46
N PHE A 61 8.32 -7.62 25.92
CA PHE A 61 8.25 -6.53 24.95
C PHE A 61 7.57 -6.99 23.64
N ALA A 62 7.91 -8.17 23.12
CA ALA A 62 7.25 -8.78 21.96
C ALA A 62 5.74 -8.93 22.16
N ALA A 63 5.33 -9.43 23.34
CA ALA A 63 3.94 -9.65 23.68
C ALA A 63 3.15 -8.33 23.74
N VAL A 64 3.68 -7.30 24.40
CA VAL A 64 3.05 -5.97 24.46
C VAL A 64 2.91 -5.36 23.07
N LEU A 65 3.96 -5.44 22.25
CA LEU A 65 3.95 -4.89 20.89
C LEU A 65 2.90 -5.56 20.00
N THR A 66 2.79 -6.89 20.08
CA THR A 66 1.82 -7.67 19.29
C THR A 66 0.39 -7.40 19.75
N SER A 67 0.14 -7.34 21.05
CA SER A 67 -1.20 -7.07 21.59
C SER A 67 -1.69 -5.65 21.30
N THR A 68 -0.80 -4.64 21.38
CA THR A 68 -1.18 -3.23 21.16
C THR A 68 -1.51 -2.93 19.71
N THR A 69 -0.85 -3.59 18.77
CA THR A 69 -1.08 -3.39 17.33
C THR A 69 -2.31 -4.16 16.83
N GLY A 70 -2.67 -5.29 17.46
CA GLY A 70 -3.89 -6.03 17.16
C GLY A 70 -5.19 -5.28 17.49
N SER A 71 -5.15 -4.30 18.39
CA SER A 71 -6.32 -3.49 18.78
C SER A 71 -6.60 -2.27 17.88
N LEU A 72 -5.78 -2.04 16.85
CA LEU A 72 -5.96 -0.92 15.91
C LEU A 72 -6.86 -1.35 14.74
N GLY A 73 -7.76 -0.47 14.29
CA GLY A 73 -8.52 -0.67 13.05
C GLY A 73 -7.62 -0.69 11.81
N ALA A 74 -8.09 -1.23 10.68
CA ALA A 74 -7.30 -1.47 9.46
C ALA A 74 -6.47 -0.24 9.02
N HIS A 75 -7.10 0.94 8.96
CA HIS A 75 -6.41 2.19 8.63
C HIS A 75 -5.31 2.57 9.64
N GLY A 76 -5.52 2.27 10.92
CA GLY A 76 -4.50 2.48 11.96
C GLY A 76 -3.35 1.47 11.86
N GLN A 77 -3.63 0.24 11.44
CA GLN A 77 -2.62 -0.78 11.21
C GLN A 77 -1.70 -0.42 10.04
N ASP A 78 -2.24 0.10 8.94
CA ASP A 78 -1.44 0.51 7.78
C ASP A 78 -0.52 1.70 8.10
N ILE A 79 -1.03 2.72 8.82
CA ILE A 79 -0.20 3.86 9.26
C ILE A 79 0.91 3.39 10.19
N VAL A 80 0.56 2.62 11.23
CA VAL A 80 1.52 2.17 12.24
C VAL A 80 2.52 1.20 11.63
N GLY A 81 2.09 0.30 10.76
CA GLY A 81 2.95 -0.62 10.00
C GLY A 81 3.96 0.12 9.12
N GLY A 82 3.49 1.12 8.38
CA GLY A 82 4.34 1.96 7.53
C GLY A 82 5.36 2.78 8.31
N LEU A 83 4.94 3.47 9.38
CA LEU A 83 5.84 4.27 10.23
C LEU A 83 6.88 3.40 10.97
N LEU A 84 6.47 2.26 11.51
CA LEU A 84 7.38 1.34 12.18
C LEU A 84 8.39 0.71 11.21
N SER A 85 7.99 0.46 9.97
CA SER A 85 8.90 -0.03 8.92
C SER A 85 9.99 1.00 8.59
N ILE A 86 9.63 2.29 8.45
CA ILE A 86 10.60 3.37 8.23
C ILE A 86 11.56 3.51 9.43
N LEU A 87 11.01 3.48 10.65
CA LEU A 87 11.80 3.54 11.88
C LEU A 87 12.77 2.36 11.99
N ALA A 88 12.31 1.15 11.68
CA ALA A 88 13.14 -0.05 11.67
C ALA A 88 14.29 0.06 10.67
N VAL A 89 14.03 0.56 9.45
CA VAL A 89 15.09 0.78 8.44
C VAL A 89 16.12 1.79 8.93
N GLY A 90 15.69 2.88 9.58
CA GLY A 90 16.60 3.87 10.19
C GLY A 90 17.50 3.23 11.26
N LEU A 91 16.91 2.43 12.15
CA LEU A 91 17.64 1.71 13.20
C LEU A 91 18.62 0.67 12.64
N VAL A 92 18.18 -0.16 11.68
CA VAL A 92 19.04 -1.15 11.01
C VAL A 92 20.21 -0.46 10.32
N THR A 93 19.96 0.63 9.61
CA THR A 93 21.01 1.40 8.94
C THR A 93 22.02 1.93 9.95
N ALA A 94 21.54 2.60 11.01
CA ALA A 94 22.39 3.14 12.06
C ALA A 94 23.27 2.06 12.71
N MET A 95 22.68 0.90 13.00
CA MET A 95 23.38 -0.24 13.57
C MET A 95 24.45 -0.81 12.62
N ILE A 96 24.15 -0.96 11.32
CA ILE A 96 25.11 -1.44 10.31
C ILE A 96 26.36 -0.55 10.29
N PHE A 97 26.17 0.78 10.31
CA PHE A 97 27.29 1.73 10.36
C PHE A 97 28.02 1.72 11.70
N TRP A 98 27.29 1.63 12.82
CA TRP A 98 27.88 1.55 14.16
C TRP A 98 28.78 0.31 14.31
N MET A 99 28.27 -0.87 13.95
CA MET A 99 29.03 -2.12 13.99
C MET A 99 30.27 -2.11 13.08
N SER A 100 30.16 -1.55 11.87
CA SER A 100 31.31 -1.46 10.95
C SER A 100 32.51 -0.71 11.53
N ARG A 101 32.25 0.20 12.48
CA ARG A 101 33.28 0.99 13.18
C ARG A 101 33.77 0.29 14.45
N THR A 102 32.89 -0.41 15.16
CA THR A 102 33.16 -1.03 16.46
C THR A 102 33.79 -2.45 16.34
N ALA A 103 33.56 -3.16 15.23
CA ALA A 103 34.06 -4.53 14.97
C ALA A 103 35.59 -4.70 15.10
N ALA A 104 36.37 -3.63 14.92
CA ALA A 104 37.83 -3.68 15.01
C ALA A 104 38.38 -3.63 16.46
N ASN A 105 37.61 -3.11 17.43
CA ASN A 105 38.09 -2.82 18.79
C ASN A 105 37.47 -3.71 19.88
N LEU A 106 36.40 -4.45 19.57
CA LEU A 106 35.60 -5.25 20.51
C LEU A 106 36.42 -6.26 21.35
N SER A 107 37.43 -6.91 20.76
CA SER A 107 38.24 -7.91 21.46
C SER A 107 39.14 -7.30 22.55
N GLY A 108 39.60 -6.06 22.37
CA GLY A 108 40.56 -5.41 23.27
C GLY A 108 39.87 -4.69 24.43
N GLU A 109 38.82 -3.92 24.14
CA GLU A 109 38.08 -3.15 25.16
C GLU A 109 37.28 -4.02 26.12
N LEU A 110 36.65 -5.11 25.63
CA LEU A 110 35.87 -6.01 26.47
C LEU A 110 36.77 -6.85 27.39
N SER A 111 37.98 -7.20 26.96
CA SER A 111 38.94 -7.95 27.81
C SER A 111 39.39 -7.11 29.01
N GLY A 112 39.63 -5.80 28.82
CA GLY A 112 40.01 -4.89 29.91
C GLY A 112 38.86 -4.50 30.85
N LYS A 113 37.65 -4.25 30.32
CA LYS A 113 36.47 -3.87 31.12
C LYS A 113 35.92 -5.03 31.97
N VAL A 114 36.10 -6.29 31.53
CA VAL A 114 35.64 -7.48 32.28
C VAL A 114 36.58 -7.84 33.43
N GLU A 115 37.87 -7.54 33.32
CA GLU A 115 38.84 -7.70 34.41
C GLU A 115 38.52 -6.77 35.59
N HIS A 116 38.02 -5.56 35.32
CA HIS A 116 37.45 -4.65 36.32
C HIS A 116 36.09 -5.11 36.87
N ALA A 117 35.18 -5.62 36.02
CA ALA A 117 33.87 -6.10 36.48
C ALA A 117 33.94 -7.33 37.40
N LEU A 118 34.97 -8.17 37.24
CA LEU A 118 35.25 -9.29 38.15
C LEU A 118 35.58 -8.83 39.58
N ILE A 119 36.08 -7.60 39.75
CA ILE A 119 36.38 -6.99 41.06
C ILE A 119 35.08 -6.55 41.78
N LEU A 120 34.01 -6.21 41.05
CA LEU A 120 32.74 -5.72 41.61
C LEU A 120 31.75 -6.83 42.07
N GLY A 121 32.01 -8.10 41.76
CA GLY A 121 31.24 -9.25 42.26
C GLY A 121 30.12 -9.79 41.35
N ALA A 122 29.49 -10.89 41.76
CA ALA A 122 28.55 -11.68 40.94
C ALA A 122 27.35 -10.89 40.40
N GLY A 123 26.93 -9.83 41.11
CA GLY A 123 25.83 -8.97 40.68
C GLY A 123 26.17 -8.08 39.48
N ALA A 124 27.39 -7.54 39.44
CA ALA A 124 27.86 -6.75 38.29
C ALA A 124 27.93 -7.62 37.04
N LEU A 125 28.43 -8.86 37.17
CA LEU A 125 28.51 -9.82 36.08
C LEU A 125 27.13 -10.20 35.50
N ALA A 126 26.12 -10.40 36.36
CA ALA A 126 24.75 -10.67 35.92
C ALA A 126 24.13 -9.45 35.22
N LEU A 127 24.35 -8.24 35.75
CA LEU A 127 23.85 -7.01 35.15
C LEU A 127 24.51 -6.73 33.80
N THR A 128 25.81 -6.93 33.66
CA THR A 128 26.53 -6.76 32.39
C THR A 128 26.03 -7.75 31.34
N ALA A 129 25.83 -9.02 31.72
CA ALA A 129 25.23 -10.02 30.83
C ALA A 129 23.79 -9.64 30.45
N PHE A 130 22.99 -9.20 31.41
CA PHE A 130 21.61 -8.74 31.19
C PHE A 130 21.56 -7.56 30.22
N LEU A 131 22.28 -6.47 30.49
CA LEU A 131 22.22 -5.25 29.67
C LEU A 131 22.73 -5.50 28.26
N ALA A 132 23.80 -6.29 28.10
CA ALA A 132 24.32 -6.63 26.79
C ALA A 132 23.31 -7.46 26.00
N VAL A 133 22.75 -8.53 26.58
CA VAL A 133 21.81 -9.41 25.87
C VAL A 133 20.43 -8.78 25.70
N ALA A 134 19.97 -7.94 26.63
CA ALA A 134 18.66 -7.30 26.56
C ALA A 134 18.60 -6.26 25.43
N ARG A 135 19.70 -5.55 25.18
CA ARG A 135 19.79 -4.64 24.03
C ARG A 135 19.60 -5.41 22.72
N GLU A 136 20.44 -6.42 22.48
CA GLU A 136 20.36 -7.23 21.26
C GLU A 136 19.03 -7.98 21.17
N GLY A 137 18.45 -8.42 22.30
CA GLY A 137 17.17 -9.13 22.35
C GLY A 137 15.96 -8.23 22.04
N LEU A 138 15.95 -6.98 22.50
CA LEU A 138 14.92 -6.00 22.15
C LEU A 138 15.01 -5.59 20.68
N GLU A 139 16.22 -5.39 20.16
CA GLU A 139 16.48 -5.12 18.75
C GLU A 139 16.02 -6.30 17.87
N THR A 140 16.40 -7.54 18.24
CA THR A 140 15.94 -8.78 17.56
C THR A 140 14.41 -8.86 17.52
N THR A 141 13.75 -8.53 18.64
CA THR A 141 12.29 -8.58 18.75
C THR A 141 11.62 -7.57 17.80
N LEU A 142 12.13 -6.33 17.74
CA LEU A 142 11.62 -5.31 16.82
C LEU A 142 11.82 -5.73 15.35
N PHE A 143 12.98 -6.25 15.00
CA PHE A 143 13.28 -6.66 13.63
C PHE A 143 12.48 -7.90 13.22
N PHE A 144 12.33 -8.89 14.09
CA PHE A 144 11.50 -10.05 13.82
C PHE A 144 10.03 -9.66 13.65
N TRP A 145 9.52 -8.76 14.49
CA TRP A 145 8.12 -8.33 14.43
C TRP A 145 7.83 -7.53 13.15
N THR A 146 8.69 -6.58 12.80
CA THR A 146 8.54 -5.77 11.56
C THR A 146 8.68 -6.62 10.30
N ALA A 147 9.69 -7.51 10.24
CA ALA A 147 9.85 -8.42 9.11
C ALA A 147 8.73 -9.46 9.02
N ALA A 148 8.20 -9.95 10.15
CA ALA A 148 7.03 -10.83 10.16
C ALA A 148 5.78 -10.13 9.66
N LYS A 149 5.55 -8.86 10.03
CA LYS A 149 4.44 -8.05 9.49
C LYS A 149 4.56 -7.86 7.98
N ALA A 150 5.76 -7.57 7.48
CA ALA A 150 6.01 -7.43 6.04
C ALA A 150 5.80 -8.76 5.26
N ALA A 151 6.00 -9.91 5.91
CA ALA A 151 5.84 -11.24 5.32
C ALA A 151 4.43 -11.84 5.45
N GLY A 152 3.50 -11.18 6.14
CA GLY A 152 2.12 -11.66 6.36
C GLY A 152 1.98 -12.78 7.41
N GLU A 153 0.80 -13.44 7.47
CA GLU A 153 0.48 -14.49 8.47
C GLU A 153 1.08 -15.87 8.13
N THR A 154 2.36 -15.93 7.73
CA THR A 154 3.07 -17.20 7.54
C THR A 154 3.87 -17.59 8.78
N ALA A 155 4.01 -18.90 9.04
CA ALA A 155 4.90 -19.38 10.12
C ALA A 155 6.40 -19.27 9.75
N GLY A 156 6.71 -18.90 8.49
CA GLY A 156 8.06 -18.85 7.93
C GLY A 156 9.03 -17.94 8.70
N PRO A 157 8.67 -16.67 9.00
CA PRO A 157 9.53 -15.74 9.73
C PRO A 157 9.91 -16.23 11.14
N VAL A 158 8.99 -16.87 11.86
CA VAL A 158 9.26 -17.43 13.20
C VAL A 158 10.22 -18.61 13.12
N ILE A 159 9.98 -19.53 12.18
CA ILE A 159 10.84 -20.71 11.96
C ILE A 159 12.24 -20.27 11.51
N GLY A 160 12.31 -19.30 10.59
CA GLY A 160 13.56 -18.72 10.11
C GLY A 160 14.38 -18.11 11.24
N GLY A 161 13.76 -17.24 12.04
CA GLY A 161 14.37 -16.64 13.22
C GLY A 161 14.90 -17.68 14.22
N ALA A 162 14.10 -18.71 14.51
CA ALA A 162 14.50 -19.80 15.41
C ALA A 162 15.71 -20.59 14.86
N ILE A 163 15.73 -20.89 13.56
CA ILE A 163 16.86 -21.57 12.90
C ILE A 163 18.11 -20.68 12.95
N GLY A 164 17.97 -19.38 12.66
CA GLY A 164 19.06 -18.41 12.74
C GLY A 164 19.70 -18.36 14.13
N LEU A 165 18.86 -18.25 15.18
CA LEU A 165 19.31 -18.27 16.57
C LEU A 165 19.98 -19.61 16.93
N ALA A 166 19.44 -20.74 16.48
CA ALA A 166 20.04 -22.06 16.72
C ALA A 166 21.44 -22.17 16.08
N ILE A 167 21.60 -21.68 14.85
CA ILE A 167 22.90 -21.63 14.16
C ILE A 167 23.87 -20.70 14.91
N ALA A 168 23.40 -19.53 15.36
CA ALA A 168 24.22 -18.60 16.14
C ALA A 168 24.75 -19.24 17.43
N VAL A 169 23.88 -19.90 18.20
CA VAL A 169 24.27 -20.63 19.42
C VAL A 169 25.29 -21.71 19.12
N ALA A 170 25.08 -22.49 18.05
CA ALA A 170 26.02 -23.53 17.62
C ALA A 170 27.40 -22.94 17.24
N LEU A 171 27.43 -21.82 16.50
CA LEU A 171 28.66 -21.13 16.12
C LEU A 171 29.38 -20.55 17.34
N CYS A 172 28.68 -19.89 18.26
CA CYS A 172 29.26 -19.39 19.51
C CYS A 172 29.85 -20.51 20.36
N TRP A 173 29.17 -21.66 20.44
CA TRP A 173 29.68 -22.83 21.14
C TRP A 173 30.95 -23.41 20.50
N LEU A 174 30.99 -23.50 19.16
CA LEU A 174 32.18 -23.94 18.41
C LEU A 174 33.35 -22.96 18.56
N LEU A 175 33.09 -21.65 18.54
CA LEU A 175 34.08 -20.59 18.77
C LEU A 175 34.61 -20.63 20.21
N TYR A 176 33.75 -20.82 21.21
CA TYR A 176 34.12 -20.98 22.62
C TYR A 176 35.03 -22.19 22.83
N ARG A 177 34.76 -23.31 22.14
CA ARG A 177 35.61 -24.52 22.14
C ARG A 177 36.89 -24.40 21.30
N ARG A 178 37.14 -23.24 20.66
CA ARG A 178 38.26 -22.99 19.70
C ARG A 178 38.30 -23.98 18.51
N ALA A 179 37.16 -24.59 18.17
CA ALA A 179 37.08 -25.60 17.11
C ALA A 179 37.03 -24.99 15.69
N VAL A 180 36.67 -23.71 15.56
CA VAL A 180 36.53 -23.00 14.29
C VAL A 180 37.25 -21.64 14.37
N LYS A 181 37.95 -21.26 13.29
CA LYS A 181 38.53 -19.91 13.10
C LYS A 181 37.70 -19.15 12.08
N LEU A 182 36.80 -18.28 12.54
CA LEU A 182 35.95 -17.47 11.66
C LEU A 182 36.58 -16.07 11.47
N ASN A 183 36.68 -15.60 10.22
CA ASN A 183 37.04 -14.21 9.95
C ASN A 183 35.80 -13.32 10.16
N LEU A 184 35.64 -12.81 11.38
CA LEU A 184 34.50 -11.99 11.79
C LEU A 184 34.29 -10.78 10.88
N LYS A 185 35.38 -10.15 10.42
CA LYS A 185 35.31 -9.01 9.49
C LYS A 185 34.61 -9.40 8.18
N VAL A 186 34.98 -10.54 7.58
CA VAL A 186 34.37 -11.01 6.32
C VAL A 186 32.92 -11.44 6.53
N PHE A 187 32.64 -12.13 7.64
CA PHE A 187 31.30 -12.57 8.00
C PHE A 187 30.34 -11.37 8.16
N PHE A 188 30.67 -10.43 9.05
CA PHE A 188 29.84 -9.24 9.31
C PHE A 188 29.72 -8.33 8.08
N THR A 189 30.77 -8.20 7.25
CA THR A 189 30.67 -7.40 6.01
C THR A 189 29.68 -8.01 5.01
N ARG A 190 29.68 -9.34 4.85
CA ARG A 190 28.78 -10.03 3.91
C ARG A 190 27.34 -10.02 4.41
N THR A 191 27.12 -10.29 5.69
CA THR A 191 25.77 -10.26 6.27
C THR A 191 25.19 -8.85 6.29
N ALA A 192 26.01 -7.82 6.54
CA ALA A 192 25.58 -6.42 6.46
C ALA A 192 25.12 -6.01 5.05
N LEU A 193 25.84 -6.42 3.99
CA LEU A 193 25.42 -6.13 2.61
C LEU A 193 24.05 -6.75 2.27
N ILE A 194 23.79 -7.97 2.76
CA ILE A 194 22.49 -8.63 2.55
C ILE A 194 21.39 -7.91 3.35
N LEU A 195 21.68 -7.48 4.58
CA LEU A 195 20.72 -6.71 5.39
C LEU A 195 20.40 -5.34 4.80
N ILE A 196 21.34 -4.69 4.10
CA ILE A 196 21.06 -3.45 3.36
C ILE A 196 20.01 -3.71 2.26
N VAL A 197 20.08 -4.85 1.57
CA VAL A 197 19.08 -5.23 0.55
C VAL A 197 17.71 -5.51 1.18
N ILE A 198 17.67 -6.25 2.29
CA ILE A 198 16.43 -6.52 3.03
C ILE A 198 15.81 -5.22 3.55
N ALA A 199 16.62 -4.31 4.12
CA ALA A 199 16.15 -3.02 4.61
C ALA A 199 15.57 -2.12 3.51
N ALA A 200 16.13 -2.17 2.30
CA ALA A 200 15.56 -1.49 1.14
C ALA A 200 14.15 -2.03 0.81
N GLY A 201 13.97 -3.35 0.92
CA GLY A 201 12.67 -4.01 0.77
C GLY A 201 11.65 -3.59 1.81
N ILE A 202 12.03 -3.60 3.10
CA ILE A 202 11.17 -3.15 4.21
C ILE A 202 10.77 -1.68 4.03
N LEU A 203 11.68 -0.83 3.54
CA LEU A 203 11.39 0.57 3.22
C LEU A 203 10.33 0.70 2.12
N ALA A 204 10.48 -0.05 1.03
CA ALA A 204 9.53 -0.07 -0.07
C ALA A 204 8.15 -0.59 0.39
N TYR A 205 8.12 -1.62 1.23
CA TYR A 205 6.90 -2.12 1.85
C TYR A 205 6.22 -1.07 2.73
N GLY A 206 6.95 -0.45 3.66
CA GLY A 206 6.40 0.58 4.55
C GLY A 206 5.86 1.81 3.82
N ILE A 207 6.48 2.19 2.69
CA ILE A 207 5.95 3.23 1.80
C ILE A 207 4.63 2.79 1.15
N GLY A 208 4.51 1.52 0.78
CA GLY A 208 3.27 0.94 0.26
C GLY A 208 2.12 0.99 1.28
N ASP A 209 2.39 0.66 2.54
CA ASP A 209 1.41 0.76 3.63
C ASP A 209 0.98 2.22 3.87
N LEU A 210 1.92 3.18 3.83
CA LEU A 210 1.59 4.60 3.93
C LEU A 210 0.83 5.15 2.71
N GLN A 211 1.11 4.62 1.51
CA GLN A 211 0.31 4.92 0.31
C GLN A 211 -1.10 4.31 0.42
N THR A 212 -1.21 3.15 1.07
CA THR A 212 -2.48 2.46 1.30
C THR A 212 -3.35 3.21 2.32
N ALA A 213 -2.72 3.74 3.37
CA ALA A 213 -3.32 4.63 4.36
C ALA A 213 -3.59 6.07 3.87
N GLY A 214 -3.28 6.39 2.61
CA GLY A 214 -3.51 7.73 2.03
C GLY A 214 -2.57 8.83 2.52
N TRP A 215 -1.51 8.51 3.27
CA TRP A 215 -0.53 9.48 3.76
C TRP A 215 0.53 9.85 2.71
N LEU A 216 0.78 8.95 1.75
CA LEU A 216 1.68 9.19 0.63
C LEU A 216 0.94 9.07 -0.71
N PRO A 217 1.19 9.97 -1.67
CA PRO A 217 0.55 9.92 -2.98
C PRO A 217 1.10 8.79 -3.86
N GLY A 218 0.41 8.49 -4.96
CA GLY A 218 0.92 7.59 -6.00
C GLY A 218 0.65 6.10 -5.78
N ARG A 219 -0.38 5.74 -4.99
CA ARG A 219 -0.83 4.34 -4.82
C ARG A 219 -1.14 3.65 -6.15
N SER A 220 -1.69 4.39 -7.12
CA SER A 220 -2.03 3.90 -8.45
C SER A 220 -0.91 4.05 -9.49
N TRP A 221 0.22 4.67 -9.12
CA TRP A 221 1.33 4.93 -10.04
C TRP A 221 2.29 3.74 -10.04
N TYR A 222 1.96 2.71 -10.79
CA TYR A 222 2.77 1.51 -10.89
C TYR A 222 4.04 1.77 -11.71
N ALA A 223 5.20 1.41 -11.16
CA ALA A 223 6.46 1.37 -11.91
C ALA A 223 6.45 0.20 -12.90
N PHE A 224 5.90 -0.92 -12.44
CA PHE A 224 5.67 -2.12 -13.22
C PHE A 224 4.55 -2.93 -12.58
N ASP A 225 3.81 -3.65 -13.42
CA ASP A 225 2.83 -4.65 -13.02
C ASP A 225 3.03 -5.90 -13.89
N LEU A 226 3.72 -6.88 -13.34
CA LEU A 226 4.03 -8.15 -13.99
C LEU A 226 3.11 -9.28 -13.50
N SER A 227 2.06 -8.95 -12.73
CA SER A 227 1.19 -9.93 -12.07
C SER A 227 0.43 -10.87 -13.03
N GLN A 228 0.23 -10.44 -14.29
CA GLN A 228 -0.41 -11.28 -15.32
C GLN A 228 0.56 -12.26 -16.01
N GLN A 229 1.86 -11.99 -15.97
CA GLN A 229 2.89 -12.76 -16.68
C GLN A 229 3.70 -13.64 -15.72
N ILE A 230 3.83 -13.20 -14.47
CA ILE A 230 4.61 -13.84 -13.43
C ILE A 230 3.65 -14.23 -12.29
N SER A 231 3.37 -15.52 -12.17
CA SER A 231 2.63 -16.03 -11.01
C SER A 231 3.44 -15.78 -9.74
N ALA A 232 2.82 -15.09 -8.78
CA ALA A 232 3.37 -14.83 -7.45
C ALA A 232 3.67 -16.13 -6.66
N ASP A 233 3.09 -17.25 -7.07
CA ASP A 233 3.25 -18.57 -6.46
C ASP A 233 4.48 -19.33 -6.98
N SER A 234 5.18 -18.76 -7.98
CA SER A 234 6.40 -19.36 -8.49
C SER A 234 7.46 -19.33 -7.39
N TRP A 235 8.04 -20.50 -7.07
CA TRP A 235 9.01 -20.66 -5.98
C TRP A 235 10.17 -19.65 -6.01
N TRP A 236 10.61 -19.23 -7.21
CA TRP A 236 11.68 -18.26 -7.40
C TRP A 236 11.21 -16.82 -7.16
N VAL A 237 9.96 -16.49 -7.48
CA VAL A 237 9.33 -15.19 -7.18
C VAL A 237 9.21 -15.04 -5.68
N THR A 238 8.72 -16.07 -4.98
CA THR A 238 8.61 -16.03 -3.52
C THR A 238 9.97 -15.86 -2.84
N ILE A 239 11.05 -16.43 -3.40
CA ILE A 239 12.43 -16.20 -2.90
C ILE A 239 12.86 -14.75 -3.11
N ILE A 240 12.65 -14.20 -4.31
CA ILE A 240 13.01 -12.81 -4.61
C ILE A 240 12.19 -11.85 -3.74
N THR A 241 10.88 -12.02 -3.70
CA THR A 241 9.99 -11.24 -2.84
C THR A 241 10.36 -11.40 -1.37
N GLY A 242 10.63 -12.62 -0.90
CA GLY A 242 11.00 -12.86 0.50
C GLY A 242 12.32 -12.20 0.92
N ILE A 243 13.31 -12.15 0.03
CA ILE A 243 14.65 -11.58 0.35
C ILE A 243 14.70 -10.06 0.11
N THR A 244 14.05 -9.59 -0.95
CA THR A 244 14.19 -8.20 -1.42
C THR A 244 12.94 -7.36 -1.19
N GLN A 245 11.84 -7.99 -0.75
CA GLN A 245 10.49 -7.44 -0.69
C GLN A 245 10.00 -6.88 -2.04
N LEU A 246 10.62 -7.27 -3.15
CA LEU A 246 10.18 -6.89 -4.50
C LEU A 246 8.99 -7.75 -4.91
N THR A 247 7.81 -7.16 -4.93
CA THR A 247 6.59 -7.81 -5.40
C THR A 247 6.44 -7.65 -6.92
N PRO A 248 5.74 -8.56 -7.63
CA PRO A 248 5.47 -8.43 -9.08
C PRO A 248 4.75 -7.14 -9.49
N ARG A 249 4.19 -6.43 -8.52
CA ARG A 249 3.55 -5.12 -8.66
C ARG A 249 4.12 -4.17 -7.62
N MET A 250 4.70 -3.05 -8.06
CA MET A 250 5.23 -2.00 -7.18
C MET A 250 4.96 -0.61 -7.74
N THR A 251 4.77 0.37 -6.87
CA THR A 251 4.62 1.77 -7.27
C THR A 251 5.96 2.43 -7.62
N VAL A 252 5.92 3.50 -8.40
CA VAL A 252 7.10 4.33 -8.73
C VAL A 252 7.81 4.79 -7.47
N LEU A 253 7.05 5.20 -6.44
CA LEU A 253 7.62 5.67 -5.18
C LEU A 253 8.34 4.54 -4.42
N GLN A 254 7.76 3.34 -4.40
CA GLN A 254 8.39 2.17 -3.78
C GLN A 254 9.71 1.80 -4.48
N VAL A 255 9.72 1.78 -5.81
CA VAL A 255 10.93 1.46 -6.60
C VAL A 255 12.01 2.53 -6.42
N LEU A 256 11.64 3.81 -6.48
CA LEU A 256 12.59 4.91 -6.26
C LEU A 256 13.19 4.89 -4.87
N ALA A 257 12.39 4.62 -3.84
CA ALA A 257 12.89 4.51 -2.47
C ALA A 257 13.83 3.31 -2.30
N TRP A 258 13.49 2.16 -2.87
CA TRP A 258 14.33 0.96 -2.85
C TRP A 258 15.69 1.22 -3.52
N VAL A 259 15.68 1.71 -4.76
CA VAL A 259 16.90 1.99 -5.54
C VAL A 259 17.72 3.10 -4.87
N GLY A 260 17.07 4.20 -4.47
CA GLY A 260 17.71 5.34 -3.84
C GLY A 260 18.41 4.96 -2.53
N TYR A 261 17.77 4.12 -1.71
CA TYR A 261 18.37 3.61 -0.49
C TYR A 261 19.62 2.78 -0.76
N LEU A 262 19.58 1.84 -1.73
CA LEU A 262 20.76 1.02 -2.07
C LEU A 262 21.92 1.86 -2.61
N ILE A 263 21.63 2.81 -3.51
CA ILE A 263 22.63 3.69 -4.12
C ILE A 263 23.29 4.59 -3.06
N ALA A 264 22.55 5.03 -2.04
CA ALA A 264 23.10 5.84 -0.96
C ALA A 264 23.90 4.99 0.05
N VAL A 265 23.31 3.90 0.53
CA VAL A 265 23.80 3.17 1.71
C VAL A 265 24.95 2.22 1.38
N ILE A 266 24.92 1.50 0.24
CA ILE A 266 25.99 0.56 -0.12
C ILE A 266 27.34 1.28 -0.27
N PRO A 267 27.47 2.36 -1.06
CA PRO A 267 28.75 3.05 -1.20
C PRO A 267 29.21 3.70 0.10
N ALA A 268 28.28 4.25 0.90
CA ALA A 268 28.61 4.81 2.21
C ALA A 268 29.14 3.73 3.16
N PHE A 269 28.52 2.56 3.22
CA PHE A 269 28.96 1.43 4.04
C PHE A 269 30.32 0.88 3.60
N LEU A 270 30.53 0.72 2.29
CA LEU A 270 31.81 0.26 1.75
C LEU A 270 32.96 1.26 2.00
N ARG A 271 32.66 2.57 2.01
CA ARG A 271 33.63 3.61 2.40
C ARG A 271 33.93 3.57 3.90
N ALA A 272 32.91 3.49 4.74
CA ALA A 272 33.05 3.43 6.20
C ALA A 272 33.84 2.19 6.65
N SER A 273 33.55 1.03 6.07
CA SER A 273 34.24 -0.24 6.36
C SER A 273 35.71 -0.28 5.88
N ARG A 274 36.07 0.53 4.87
CA ARG A 274 37.46 0.71 4.42
C ARG A 274 38.24 1.70 5.29
N GLN A 275 37.58 2.72 5.84
CA GLN A 275 38.20 3.78 6.63
C GLN A 275 38.36 3.46 8.12
N ALA A 276 37.82 2.33 8.60
CA ALA A 276 38.01 1.85 9.97
C ALA A 276 39.49 1.51 10.24
N ARG A 277 40.28 2.54 10.56
CA ARG A 277 41.64 2.45 11.10
C ARG A 277 41.54 2.38 12.63
N PRO A 278 42.36 1.59 13.33
CA PRO A 278 42.28 1.48 14.78
C PRO A 278 42.55 2.85 15.41
N ALA A 279 41.53 3.45 16.03
CA ALA A 279 41.76 4.55 16.95
C ALA A 279 42.26 3.94 18.27
N ALA A 280 43.43 4.37 18.73
CA ALA A 280 43.93 4.03 20.06
C ALA A 280 42.97 4.61 21.11
N ALA A 281 42.50 3.77 22.03
CA ALA A 281 41.58 4.16 23.08
C ALA A 281 42.20 5.24 23.99
N ALA A 282 41.45 6.29 24.26
CA ALA A 282 41.74 7.19 25.38
C ALA A 282 41.29 6.51 26.68
N PRO A 283 42.04 6.64 27.80
CA PRO A 283 41.60 6.11 29.08
C PRO A 283 40.39 6.90 29.60
N GLU A 284 39.30 6.21 29.95
CA GLU A 284 38.21 6.80 30.74
C GLU A 284 38.61 6.84 32.24
N PRO A 285 38.17 7.85 33.00
CA PRO A 285 38.48 7.97 34.42
C PRO A 285 37.76 6.90 35.25
N ASP A 286 38.40 6.44 36.32
CA ASP A 286 37.86 5.47 37.29
C ASP A 286 36.51 5.95 37.86
N ALA A 287 35.41 5.39 37.34
CA ALA A 287 34.07 5.69 37.82
C ALA A 287 33.72 4.83 39.05
N GLU A 288 33.36 5.47 40.16
CA GLU A 288 32.85 4.78 41.34
C GLU A 288 31.59 3.93 41.01
N PRO A 289 31.45 2.73 41.60
CA PRO A 289 30.30 1.86 41.37
C PRO A 289 28.99 2.56 41.76
N SER A 290 28.09 2.67 40.79
CA SER A 290 26.76 3.25 40.94
C SER A 290 25.97 2.57 42.08
N ALA A 291 25.07 3.31 42.72
CA ALA A 291 24.24 2.80 43.81
C ALA A 291 23.48 1.50 43.44
N PHE A 292 23.17 1.34 42.15
CA PHE A 292 22.53 0.16 41.58
C PHE A 292 23.45 -1.08 41.62
N ALA A 293 24.75 -0.93 41.31
CA ALA A 293 25.72 -2.02 41.39
C ALA A 293 25.91 -2.55 42.82
N ARG A 294 25.85 -1.65 43.83
CA ARG A 294 25.95 -2.01 45.25
C ARG A 294 24.71 -2.79 45.74
N LEU A 295 23.53 -2.50 45.20
CA LEU A 295 22.27 -3.17 45.55
C LEU A 295 22.23 -4.62 45.04
N ILE A 296 22.73 -4.88 43.83
CA ILE A 296 22.73 -6.21 43.20
C ILE A 296 23.73 -7.15 43.90
N GLY A 297 24.85 -6.63 44.40
CA GLY A 297 25.86 -7.41 45.12
C GLY A 297 25.38 -8.04 46.45
N ARG A 298 24.36 -7.45 47.09
CA ARG A 298 23.86 -7.89 48.41
C ARG A 298 22.80 -9.00 48.36
N ARG A 299 21.97 -9.09 47.30
CA ARG A 299 20.87 -10.06 47.18
C ARG A 299 20.64 -10.52 45.72
N PRO A 300 21.56 -11.30 45.14
CA PRO A 300 21.56 -11.59 43.70
C PRO A 300 20.32 -12.36 43.21
N ILE A 301 19.76 -13.27 44.03
CA ILE A 301 18.59 -14.09 43.65
C ILE A 301 17.30 -13.27 43.64
N VAL A 302 17.12 -12.38 44.62
CA VAL A 302 15.91 -11.54 44.74
C VAL A 302 15.88 -10.49 43.63
N VAL A 303 17.03 -9.91 43.31
CA VAL A 303 17.14 -8.92 42.23
C VAL A 303 17.00 -9.58 40.86
N ALA A 304 17.56 -10.78 40.66
CA ALA A 304 17.34 -11.55 39.43
C ALA A 304 15.87 -11.98 39.25
N ALA A 305 15.20 -12.41 40.32
CA ALA A 305 13.77 -12.73 40.28
C ALA A 305 12.93 -11.48 39.98
N ALA A 306 13.27 -10.32 40.55
CA ALA A 306 12.60 -9.06 40.23
C ALA A 306 12.83 -8.64 38.76
N ILE A 307 14.04 -8.80 38.21
CA ILE A 307 14.35 -8.46 36.80
C ILE A 307 13.59 -9.38 35.82
N VAL A 308 13.27 -10.61 36.19
CA VAL A 308 12.49 -11.54 35.35
C VAL A 308 10.98 -11.33 35.53
N VAL A 309 10.52 -11.20 36.77
CA VAL A 309 9.08 -11.18 37.12
C VAL A 309 8.46 -9.80 36.91
N VAL A 310 9.18 -8.71 37.22
CA VAL A 310 8.62 -7.35 37.10
C VAL A 310 8.28 -7.01 35.64
N PRO A 311 9.13 -7.24 34.62
CA PRO A 311 8.76 -6.96 33.24
C PRO A 311 7.58 -7.80 32.76
N ALA A 312 7.49 -9.07 33.18
CA ALA A 312 6.36 -9.94 32.84
C ALA A 312 5.05 -9.48 33.51
N VAL A 313 5.10 -9.05 34.78
CA VAL A 313 3.95 -8.51 35.51
C VAL A 313 3.53 -7.14 34.99
N VAL A 314 4.49 -6.27 34.66
CA VAL A 314 4.21 -4.97 34.04
C VAL A 314 3.63 -5.16 32.64
N ALA A 315 4.17 -6.06 31.83
CA ALA A 315 3.59 -6.41 30.53
C ALA A 315 2.18 -6.97 30.67
N ALA A 316 1.94 -7.90 31.61
CA ALA A 316 0.60 -8.42 31.90
C ALA A 316 -0.36 -7.31 32.38
N GLY A 317 0.11 -6.38 33.22
CA GLY A 317 -0.65 -5.22 33.67
C GLY A 317 -0.97 -4.25 32.53
N VAL A 318 0.00 -3.93 31.66
CA VAL A 318 -0.20 -3.10 30.48
C VAL A 318 -1.19 -3.76 29.52
N ILE A 319 -1.03 -5.06 29.23
CA ILE A 319 -1.97 -5.84 28.41
C ILE A 319 -3.38 -5.86 29.02
N ALA A 320 -3.50 -5.92 30.35
CA ALA A 320 -4.78 -5.91 31.05
C ALA A 320 -5.46 -4.52 31.10
N ILE A 321 -4.70 -3.42 30.95
CA ILE A 321 -5.19 -2.03 31.01
C ILE A 321 -5.44 -1.46 29.59
N LEU A 322 -4.80 -2.01 28.55
CA LEU A 322 -5.14 -1.68 27.16
C LEU A 322 -6.63 -1.90 26.95
N PRO A 323 -7.34 -0.98 26.25
CA PRO A 323 -8.73 -1.21 25.89
C PRO A 323 -8.77 -2.51 25.10
N SER A 324 -9.26 -3.56 25.75
CA SER A 324 -9.52 -4.82 25.09
C SER A 324 -10.60 -4.47 24.06
N ALA A 325 -10.34 -4.72 22.78
CA ALA A 325 -11.47 -5.08 21.94
C ALA A 325 -12.15 -6.22 22.71
N SER A 326 -13.38 -6.01 23.18
CA SER A 326 -14.09 -7.00 23.97
C SER A 326 -13.96 -8.34 23.26
N PRO A 327 -13.42 -9.40 23.90
CA PRO A 327 -13.32 -10.72 23.29
C PRO A 327 -14.68 -11.43 23.24
N ASP A 328 -15.78 -10.68 23.16
CA ASP A 328 -17.09 -11.19 22.80
C ASP A 328 -17.35 -10.87 21.33
N ALA A 329 -17.42 -11.95 20.54
CA ALA A 329 -17.92 -12.03 19.17
C ALA A 329 -16.93 -11.87 17.99
N ASP A 330 -15.72 -12.43 18.06
CA ASP A 330 -15.05 -12.85 16.80
C ASP A 330 -15.74 -14.13 16.31
N THR A 331 -16.87 -13.95 15.61
CA THR A 331 -17.67 -15.08 15.13
C THR A 331 -16.94 -15.67 13.94
N ARG A 332 -16.37 -16.87 14.10
CA ARG A 332 -15.71 -17.57 13.00
C ARG A 332 -16.75 -18.00 11.97
N VAL A 333 -16.42 -17.75 10.71
CA VAL A 333 -17.23 -18.10 9.54
C VAL A 333 -16.35 -18.89 8.58
N THR A 334 -16.77 -20.10 8.23
CA THR A 334 -15.99 -20.99 7.36
C THR A 334 -16.66 -21.11 6.00
N VAL A 335 -15.88 -20.86 4.94
CA VAL A 335 -16.26 -21.15 3.56
C VAL A 335 -15.64 -22.48 3.15
N THR A 336 -16.44 -23.43 2.70
CA THR A 336 -15.95 -24.75 2.26
C THR A 336 -16.26 -25.00 0.80
N ALA A 337 -15.78 -26.12 0.26
CA ALA A 337 -16.09 -26.51 -1.12
C ALA A 337 -17.58 -26.84 -1.34
N ALA A 338 -18.37 -27.02 -0.27
CA ALA A 338 -19.78 -27.39 -0.35
C ALA A 338 -20.73 -26.37 0.31
N GLY A 339 -20.23 -25.45 1.13
CA GLY A 339 -21.05 -24.58 1.98
C GLY A 339 -20.45 -23.20 2.24
N CYS A 340 -21.29 -22.31 2.74
CA CYS A 340 -20.97 -20.91 3.01
C CYS A 340 -21.44 -20.52 4.41
N ALA A 341 -20.50 -20.31 5.33
CA ALA A 341 -20.80 -19.88 6.69
C ALA A 341 -21.79 -20.79 7.44
N ASP A 342 -21.71 -22.12 7.24
CA ASP A 342 -22.61 -23.08 7.90
C ASP A 342 -22.45 -23.09 9.43
N ASP A 343 -21.30 -22.62 9.91
CA ASP A 343 -20.93 -22.42 11.31
C ASP A 343 -21.51 -21.13 11.92
N TRP A 344 -22.09 -20.24 11.12
CA TRP A 344 -22.73 -19.03 11.62
C TRP A 344 -24.15 -19.30 12.14
N LYS A 345 -24.40 -19.00 13.42
CA LYS A 345 -25.66 -19.36 14.11
C LYS A 345 -26.43 -18.20 14.73
N SER A 346 -25.80 -17.04 14.91
CA SER A 346 -26.43 -15.88 15.53
C SER A 346 -25.62 -14.62 15.24
N ALA A 347 -26.27 -13.46 15.29
CA ALA A 347 -25.61 -12.16 15.27
C ALA A 347 -26.35 -11.17 16.18
N GLY A 348 -25.60 -10.22 16.75
CA GLY A 348 -26.14 -9.15 17.58
C GLY A 348 -26.31 -7.83 16.81
N VAL A 349 -27.06 -6.90 17.40
CA VAL A 349 -27.13 -5.51 16.93
C VAL A 349 -25.83 -4.79 17.26
N GLY A 350 -25.38 -3.91 16.36
CA GLY A 350 -24.16 -3.12 16.52
C GLY A 350 -23.07 -3.54 15.54
N VAL A 351 -21.86 -3.05 15.78
CA VAL A 351 -20.68 -3.50 15.03
C VAL A 351 -20.42 -4.96 15.36
N GLN A 352 -20.30 -5.79 14.34
CA GLN A 352 -19.99 -7.21 14.42
C GLN A 352 -18.72 -7.47 13.60
N THR A 353 -17.87 -8.33 14.12
CA THR A 353 -16.62 -8.74 13.48
C THR A 353 -16.65 -10.24 13.24
N PHE A 354 -16.29 -10.65 12.03
CA PHE A 354 -16.30 -12.04 11.60
C PHE A 354 -14.91 -12.45 11.12
N SER A 355 -14.40 -13.55 11.65
CA SER A 355 -13.16 -14.16 11.16
C SER A 355 -13.51 -15.17 10.07
N VAL A 356 -13.39 -14.75 8.81
CA VAL A 356 -13.78 -15.54 7.64
C VAL A 356 -12.60 -16.39 7.18
N VAL A 357 -12.76 -17.72 7.15
CA VAL A 357 -11.71 -18.68 6.77
C VAL A 357 -12.11 -19.39 5.48
N ASN A 358 -11.26 -19.34 4.47
CA ASN A 358 -11.51 -20.00 3.20
C ASN A 358 -10.85 -21.39 3.13
N LYS A 359 -11.68 -22.43 3.21
CA LYS A 359 -11.32 -23.84 3.03
C LYS A 359 -11.90 -24.45 1.76
N SER A 360 -12.34 -23.63 0.80
CA SER A 360 -12.93 -24.10 -0.45
C SER A 360 -11.90 -24.60 -1.47
N GLY A 361 -10.64 -24.17 -1.34
CA GLY A 361 -9.60 -24.41 -2.35
C GLY A 361 -9.67 -23.49 -3.57
N LYS A 362 -10.56 -22.48 -3.55
CA LYS A 362 -10.71 -21.46 -4.61
C LYS A 362 -10.58 -20.05 -4.02
N THR A 363 -10.14 -19.10 -4.83
CA THR A 363 -10.25 -17.66 -4.48
C THR A 363 -11.70 -17.22 -4.64
N GLY A 364 -12.20 -16.36 -3.76
CA GLY A 364 -13.57 -15.88 -3.83
C GLY A 364 -13.83 -14.61 -3.05
N GLU A 365 -15.06 -14.13 -3.13
CA GLU A 365 -15.58 -12.95 -2.44
C GLU A 365 -16.64 -13.39 -1.42
N ILE A 366 -16.63 -12.77 -0.24
CA ILE A 366 -17.54 -13.12 0.85
C ILE A 366 -18.29 -11.87 1.27
N ASN A 367 -19.61 -11.91 1.13
CA ASN A 367 -20.50 -10.81 1.49
C ASN A 367 -21.37 -11.20 2.67
N LEU A 368 -21.63 -10.25 3.56
CA LEU A 368 -22.76 -10.28 4.47
C LEU A 368 -23.82 -9.35 3.90
N VAL A 369 -25.01 -9.88 3.64
CA VAL A 369 -26.11 -9.13 3.02
C VAL A 369 -27.36 -9.15 3.89
N ASP A 370 -28.19 -8.12 3.77
CA ASP A 370 -29.48 -8.02 4.45
C ASP A 370 -30.63 -8.72 3.67
N ALA A 371 -31.87 -8.51 4.13
CA ALA A 371 -33.08 -9.04 3.50
C ALA A 371 -33.29 -8.58 2.04
N SER A 372 -32.78 -7.40 1.69
CA SER A 372 -32.85 -6.81 0.34
C SER A 372 -31.70 -7.25 -0.56
N ASN A 373 -30.80 -8.12 -0.06
CA ASN A 373 -29.50 -8.45 -0.64
C ASN A 373 -28.55 -7.23 -0.74
N GLY A 374 -28.75 -6.23 0.10
CA GLY A 374 -27.81 -5.12 0.23
C GLY A 374 -26.58 -5.55 1.02
N VAL A 375 -25.39 -5.23 0.52
CA VAL A 375 -24.12 -5.60 1.18
C VAL A 375 -23.89 -4.70 2.40
N VAL A 376 -23.69 -5.31 3.57
CA VAL A 376 -23.40 -4.62 4.84
C VAL A 376 -21.98 -4.85 5.36
N GLY A 377 -21.25 -5.76 4.71
CA GLY A 377 -19.82 -5.99 4.90
C GLY A 377 -19.32 -7.00 3.87
N GLU A 378 -18.08 -6.82 3.40
CA GLU A 378 -17.52 -7.62 2.31
C GLU A 378 -16.02 -7.91 2.47
N ILE A 379 -15.60 -9.01 1.85
CA ILE A 379 -14.19 -9.32 1.56
C ILE A 379 -14.09 -9.54 0.06
N GLU A 380 -13.54 -8.55 -0.64
CA GLU A 380 -13.36 -8.50 -2.10
C GLU A 380 -12.56 -9.67 -2.67
N THR A 381 -11.52 -10.10 -1.96
CA THR A 381 -10.68 -11.22 -2.41
C THR A 381 -10.15 -11.98 -1.21
N LEU A 382 -10.61 -13.22 -1.07
CA LEU A 382 -10.12 -14.19 -0.11
C LEU A 382 -9.51 -15.39 -0.85
N GLY A 383 -8.19 -15.52 -0.76
CA GLY A 383 -7.45 -16.63 -1.36
C GLY A 383 -7.78 -17.98 -0.73
N PRO A 384 -7.44 -19.10 -1.39
CA PRO A 384 -7.60 -20.42 -0.81
C PRO A 384 -6.68 -20.60 0.41
N SER A 385 -7.20 -21.22 1.46
CA SER A 385 -6.47 -21.47 2.73
C SER A 385 -6.02 -20.20 3.47
N THR A 386 -6.62 -19.04 3.17
CA THR A 386 -6.38 -17.79 3.90
C THR A 386 -7.59 -17.42 4.76
N SER A 387 -7.40 -16.47 5.65
CA SER A 387 -8.46 -15.83 6.43
C SER A 387 -8.41 -14.31 6.30
N ALA A 388 -9.57 -13.68 6.43
CA ALA A 388 -9.68 -12.24 6.52
C ALA A 388 -10.80 -11.87 7.50
N THR A 389 -10.69 -10.67 8.05
CA THR A 389 -11.69 -10.12 8.98
C THR A 389 -12.73 -9.33 8.19
N LEU A 390 -14.01 -9.66 8.39
CA LEU A 390 -15.14 -8.91 7.86
C LEU A 390 -15.82 -8.16 9.00
N THR A 391 -15.98 -6.86 8.87
CA THR A 391 -16.66 -6.02 9.87
C THR A 391 -17.94 -5.46 9.27
N ALA A 392 -19.06 -5.57 9.99
CA ALA A 392 -20.35 -5.06 9.54
C ALA A 392 -21.13 -4.46 10.71
N THR A 393 -21.86 -3.37 10.49
CA THR A 393 -22.77 -2.79 11.50
C THR A 393 -24.18 -3.29 11.24
N LEU A 394 -24.71 -4.14 12.12
CA LEU A 394 -26.02 -4.75 11.96
C LEU A 394 -27.09 -4.01 12.77
N SER A 395 -28.19 -3.66 12.12
CA SER A 395 -29.43 -3.20 12.75
C SER A 395 -30.47 -4.32 12.84
N ASP A 396 -31.63 -4.02 13.42
CA ASP A 396 -32.81 -4.90 13.35
C ASP A 396 -33.09 -5.32 11.89
N GLY A 397 -33.15 -6.62 11.64
CA GLY A 397 -33.29 -7.14 10.28
C GLY A 397 -32.88 -8.62 10.16
N THR A 398 -32.91 -9.12 8.92
CA THR A 398 -32.40 -10.46 8.60
C THR A 398 -31.16 -10.35 7.73
N TYR A 399 -30.19 -11.23 7.96
CA TYR A 399 -28.91 -11.22 7.27
C TYR A 399 -28.49 -12.63 6.85
N LYS A 400 -27.73 -12.73 5.76
CA LYS A 400 -27.13 -13.97 5.27
C LYS A 400 -25.73 -13.73 4.70
N PHE A 401 -24.83 -14.70 4.83
CA PHE A 401 -23.60 -14.69 4.05
C PHE A 401 -23.87 -15.18 2.64
N VAL A 402 -23.17 -14.56 1.68
CA VAL A 402 -23.11 -14.96 0.27
C VAL A 402 -21.65 -15.16 -0.11
N CYS A 403 -21.28 -16.39 -0.45
CA CYS A 403 -19.93 -16.76 -0.86
C CYS A 403 -19.89 -16.98 -2.38
N LEU A 404 -19.01 -16.24 -3.05
CA LEU A 404 -18.84 -16.25 -4.51
C LEU A 404 -17.45 -16.80 -4.84
N MET A 405 -17.37 -18.11 -5.08
CA MET A 405 -16.10 -18.79 -5.35
C MET A 405 -15.84 -18.86 -6.86
N ALA A 406 -14.59 -18.65 -7.26
CA ALA A 406 -14.22 -18.61 -8.68
C ALA A 406 -14.67 -19.87 -9.44
N GLY A 407 -15.51 -19.68 -10.47
CA GLY A 407 -16.04 -20.74 -11.32
C GLY A 407 -17.18 -21.56 -10.72
N GLU A 408 -17.78 -21.11 -9.61
CA GLU A 408 -18.88 -21.81 -8.92
C GLU A 408 -20.11 -20.90 -8.75
N PRO A 409 -21.33 -21.47 -8.69
CA PRO A 409 -22.52 -20.69 -8.37
C PRO A 409 -22.45 -20.13 -6.94
N ALA A 410 -23.16 -19.03 -6.71
CA ALA A 410 -23.25 -18.40 -5.39
C ALA A 410 -23.80 -19.39 -4.35
N ARG A 411 -23.16 -19.42 -3.17
CA ARG A 411 -23.61 -20.20 -2.02
C ARG A 411 -24.05 -19.26 -0.90
N TYR A 412 -24.98 -19.73 -0.07
CA TYR A 412 -25.64 -18.93 0.94
C TYR A 412 -25.59 -19.63 2.30
N SER A 413 -25.46 -18.86 3.36
CA SER A 413 -25.68 -19.35 4.72
C SER A 413 -27.16 -19.47 5.05
N ALA A 414 -27.47 -20.02 6.23
CA ALA A 414 -28.77 -19.81 6.85
C ALA A 414 -29.00 -18.31 7.13
N ILE A 415 -30.25 -17.88 7.04
CA ILE A 415 -30.65 -16.51 7.40
C ILE A 415 -30.64 -16.37 8.92
N GLN A 416 -30.02 -15.31 9.42
CA GLN A 416 -30.00 -14.96 10.84
C GLN A 416 -30.87 -13.73 11.09
N GLN A 417 -31.72 -13.81 12.12
CA GLN A 417 -32.49 -12.68 12.62
C GLN A 417 -31.64 -11.91 13.63
N VAL A 418 -31.52 -10.61 13.41
CA VAL A 418 -30.94 -9.66 14.36
C VAL A 418 -32.08 -8.79 14.88
N SER A 419 -32.20 -8.67 16.20
CA SER A 419 -33.28 -7.92 16.85
C SER A 419 -32.76 -6.87 17.82
N GLY A 420 -33.20 -5.61 17.68
CA GLY A 420 -32.87 -4.53 18.62
C GLY A 420 -33.07 -3.12 18.05
N LYS A 421 -32.46 -2.08 18.65
CA LYS A 421 -32.64 -0.68 18.20
C LYS A 421 -31.77 -0.38 16.98
N SER A 422 -32.29 0.41 16.03
CA SER A 422 -31.51 0.92 14.89
C SER A 422 -30.25 1.63 15.36
N VAL A 423 -29.10 1.28 14.76
CA VAL A 423 -27.81 1.90 15.06
C VAL A 423 -27.65 3.16 14.19
N PRO A 424 -27.53 4.37 14.77
CA PRO A 424 -27.29 5.58 13.99
C PRO A 424 -25.95 5.51 13.25
N GLY A 425 -25.94 5.82 11.95
CA GLY A 425 -24.71 5.82 11.14
C GLY A 425 -24.27 4.45 10.61
N ALA A 426 -25.10 3.40 10.75
CA ALA A 426 -24.86 2.15 10.02
C ALA A 426 -24.85 2.41 8.51
N PRO A 427 -23.85 1.90 7.76
CA PRO A 427 -23.85 1.96 6.30
C PRO A 427 -25.18 1.42 5.76
N GLN A 428 -25.79 2.12 4.81
CA GLN A 428 -27.01 1.62 4.18
C GLN A 428 -26.64 0.39 3.33
N PRO A 429 -27.34 -0.74 3.48
CA PRO A 429 -27.15 -1.89 2.62
C PRO A 429 -27.29 -1.48 1.15
N VAL A 430 -26.25 -1.66 0.35
CA VAL A 430 -26.29 -1.30 -1.09
C VAL A 430 -26.73 -2.52 -1.88
N VAL A 431 -27.91 -2.47 -2.49
CA VAL A 431 -28.42 -3.54 -3.35
C VAL A 431 -27.47 -3.71 -4.53
N ARG A 432 -26.94 -4.92 -4.71
CA ARG A 432 -26.03 -5.25 -5.81
C ARG A 432 -26.66 -4.93 -7.18
N VAL A 433 -25.87 -4.33 -8.07
CA VAL A 433 -26.26 -4.15 -9.47
C VAL A 433 -25.99 -5.43 -10.26
N THR A 434 -26.93 -5.83 -11.09
CA THR A 434 -26.79 -6.97 -12.00
C THR A 434 -26.49 -6.51 -13.44
N LYS A 435 -26.07 -7.44 -14.31
CA LYS A 435 -25.89 -7.14 -15.75
C LYS A 435 -27.21 -6.69 -16.39
N ASP A 436 -28.33 -7.27 -15.96
CA ASP A 436 -29.65 -6.93 -16.49
C ASP A 436 -30.06 -5.50 -16.10
N ASP A 437 -29.76 -5.08 -14.86
CA ASP A 437 -30.00 -3.72 -14.38
C ASP A 437 -29.26 -2.66 -15.20
N LEU A 438 -28.09 -2.99 -15.73
CA LEU A 438 -27.26 -2.08 -16.55
C LEU A 438 -27.70 -2.01 -18.02
N THR A 439 -28.51 -2.95 -18.50
CA THR A 439 -28.88 -3.05 -19.92
C THR A 439 -29.58 -1.78 -20.41
N ALA A 440 -30.57 -1.29 -19.67
CA ALA A 440 -31.32 -0.09 -20.07
C ALA A 440 -30.49 1.21 -19.96
N PRO A 441 -29.77 1.48 -18.85
CA PRO A 441 -28.82 2.60 -18.76
C PRO A 441 -27.78 2.61 -19.87
N MET A 442 -27.15 1.46 -20.15
CA MET A 442 -26.14 1.34 -21.21
C MET A 442 -26.71 1.61 -22.59
N ALA A 443 -27.88 1.05 -22.92
CA ALA A 443 -28.55 1.34 -24.19
C ALA A 443 -28.92 2.83 -24.31
N SER A 444 -29.26 3.49 -23.20
CA SER A 444 -29.49 4.93 -23.16
C SER A 444 -28.22 5.71 -23.47
N TYR A 445 -27.09 5.34 -22.86
CA TYR A 445 -25.80 5.97 -23.12
C TYR A 445 -25.32 5.76 -24.55
N GLN A 446 -25.46 4.55 -25.10
CA GLN A 446 -25.11 4.24 -26.48
C GLN A 446 -25.90 5.10 -27.48
N ARG A 447 -27.21 5.33 -27.25
CA ARG A 447 -28.00 6.24 -28.09
C ARG A 447 -27.56 7.69 -27.96
N TYR A 448 -27.21 8.13 -26.75
CA TYR A 448 -26.67 9.46 -26.51
C TYR A 448 -25.35 9.66 -27.28
N ALA A 449 -24.42 8.71 -27.17
CA ALA A 449 -23.16 8.71 -27.87
C ALA A 449 -23.34 8.63 -29.40
N ASP A 450 -24.24 7.79 -29.92
CA ASP A 450 -24.51 7.69 -31.37
C ASP A 450 -24.99 9.03 -31.95
N ASN A 451 -25.92 9.71 -31.27
CA ASN A 451 -26.42 11.01 -31.71
C ASN A 451 -25.31 12.06 -31.78
N LEU A 452 -24.45 12.12 -30.75
CA LEU A 452 -23.32 13.04 -30.72
C LEU A 452 -22.22 12.67 -31.72
N LEU A 453 -21.96 11.38 -31.97
CA LEU A 453 -21.04 10.93 -33.02
C LEU A 453 -21.56 11.30 -34.42
N GLY A 454 -22.87 11.22 -34.64
CA GLY A 454 -23.50 11.72 -35.87
C GLY A 454 -23.30 13.22 -36.07
N MET A 455 -23.48 14.00 -34.99
CA MET A 455 -23.21 15.45 -35.00
C MET A 455 -21.73 15.76 -35.22
N LEU A 456 -20.84 15.06 -34.53
CA LEU A 456 -19.40 15.20 -34.66
C LEU A 456 -18.94 14.93 -36.09
N GLY A 457 -19.39 13.82 -36.69
CA GLY A 457 -19.09 13.51 -38.08
C GLY A 457 -19.59 14.57 -39.06
N ALA A 458 -20.76 15.18 -38.81
CA ALA A 458 -21.24 16.30 -39.61
C ALA A 458 -20.35 17.54 -39.45
N GLN A 459 -19.96 17.89 -38.23
CA GLN A 459 -19.08 19.02 -37.93
C GLN A 459 -17.69 18.86 -38.57
N VAL A 460 -17.08 17.66 -38.49
CA VAL A 460 -15.79 17.39 -39.15
C VAL A 460 -15.90 17.50 -40.67
N ARG A 461 -17.03 17.13 -41.29
CA ARG A 461 -17.23 17.31 -42.74
C ARG A 461 -17.32 18.79 -43.15
N VAL A 462 -17.89 19.65 -42.30
CA VAL A 462 -17.88 21.11 -42.53
C VAL A 462 -16.46 21.65 -42.40
N LEU A 463 -15.77 21.31 -41.31
CA LEU A 463 -14.36 21.65 -41.07
C LEU A 463 -13.47 21.24 -42.26
N ARG A 464 -13.67 20.02 -42.78
CA ARG A 464 -12.98 19.52 -43.98
C ARG A 464 -13.30 20.38 -45.21
N GLY A 465 -14.55 20.79 -45.40
CA GLY A 465 -14.96 21.68 -46.48
C GLY A 465 -14.20 23.01 -46.46
N ASP A 466 -14.05 23.60 -45.28
CA ASP A 466 -13.25 24.81 -45.08
C ASP A 466 -11.78 24.60 -45.43
N LEU A 467 -11.20 23.48 -44.99
CA LEU A 467 -9.82 23.12 -45.31
C LEU A 467 -9.60 22.98 -46.83
N VAL A 468 -10.52 22.31 -47.54
CA VAL A 468 -10.48 22.15 -49.00
C VAL A 468 -10.61 23.50 -49.72
N SER A 469 -11.42 24.41 -49.19
CA SER A 469 -11.57 25.76 -49.74
C SER A 469 -10.39 26.70 -49.44
N GLY A 470 -9.45 26.27 -48.60
CA GLY A 470 -8.31 27.08 -48.16
C GLY A 470 -8.64 28.10 -47.07
N ASN A 471 -9.82 28.01 -46.45
CA ASN A 471 -10.27 28.96 -45.43
C ASN A 471 -9.87 28.53 -44.01
N ALA A 472 -8.64 28.85 -43.62
CA ALA A 472 -8.10 28.47 -42.29
C ALA A 472 -8.88 29.09 -41.11
N GLU A 473 -9.41 30.30 -41.26
CA GLU A 473 -10.14 30.98 -40.17
C GLU A 473 -11.53 30.38 -39.96
N ALA A 474 -12.25 30.02 -41.03
CA ALA A 474 -13.49 29.25 -40.89
C ALA A 474 -13.22 27.89 -40.25
N ALA A 475 -12.16 27.20 -40.68
CA ALA A 475 -11.76 25.93 -40.08
C ALA A 475 -11.44 26.05 -38.57
N LYS A 476 -10.77 27.11 -38.12
CA LYS A 476 -10.57 27.35 -36.67
C LYS A 476 -11.88 27.54 -35.91
N ASN A 477 -12.83 28.27 -36.50
CA ASN A 477 -14.15 28.52 -35.90
C ASN A 477 -14.97 27.22 -35.77
N ASP A 478 -14.90 26.35 -36.78
CA ASP A 478 -15.62 25.08 -36.81
C ASP A 478 -14.93 23.96 -36.02
N TRP A 479 -13.62 24.09 -35.77
CA TRP A 479 -12.89 23.14 -34.93
C TRP A 479 -13.36 23.16 -33.47
N LEU A 480 -13.62 24.35 -32.89
CA LEU A 480 -14.07 24.46 -31.49
C LEU A 480 -15.37 23.67 -31.21
N PRO A 481 -16.51 23.90 -31.90
CA PRO A 481 -17.71 23.12 -31.65
C PRO A 481 -17.50 21.62 -31.89
N THR A 482 -16.60 21.25 -32.80
CA THR A 482 -16.22 19.84 -33.05
C THR A 482 -15.58 19.20 -31.82
N ILE A 483 -14.53 19.80 -31.25
CA ILE A 483 -13.88 19.24 -30.05
C ILE A 483 -14.81 19.26 -28.82
N LEU A 484 -15.70 20.26 -28.72
CA LEU A 484 -16.68 20.29 -27.64
C LEU A 484 -17.71 19.16 -27.77
N THR A 485 -18.16 18.82 -28.97
CA THR A 485 -19.03 17.66 -29.20
C THR A 485 -18.33 16.36 -28.80
N TRP A 486 -17.04 16.21 -29.11
CA TRP A 486 -16.25 15.05 -28.67
C TRP A 486 -16.21 14.94 -27.13
N ASN A 487 -15.92 16.05 -26.44
CA ASN A 487 -15.92 16.07 -24.96
C ASN A 487 -17.31 15.76 -24.38
N ARG A 488 -18.39 16.23 -25.02
CA ARG A 488 -19.78 15.94 -24.61
C ARG A 488 -20.14 14.46 -24.68
N ILE A 489 -19.50 13.68 -25.56
CA ILE A 489 -19.72 12.23 -25.61
C ILE A 489 -19.30 11.58 -24.27
N GLY A 490 -18.37 12.18 -23.53
CA GLY A 490 -17.85 11.63 -22.29
C GLY A 490 -16.81 10.52 -22.52
N ALA A 491 -16.01 10.66 -23.58
CA ALA A 491 -14.87 9.78 -23.80
C ALA A 491 -13.84 9.97 -22.67
N ALA A 492 -13.68 8.97 -21.81
CA ALA A 492 -12.67 8.95 -20.75
C ALA A 492 -12.01 7.56 -20.72
N TYR A 493 -10.77 7.44 -20.23
CA TYR A 493 -10.09 6.16 -19.95
C TYR A 493 -10.41 5.01 -20.91
N GLY A 494 -10.06 5.17 -22.18
CA GLY A 494 -10.20 4.11 -23.19
C GLY A 494 -11.64 3.70 -23.52
N SER A 495 -12.67 4.50 -23.18
CA SER A 495 -14.10 4.24 -23.50
C SER A 495 -14.34 3.79 -24.93
N PHE A 496 -13.51 4.25 -25.85
CA PHE A 496 -13.64 3.99 -27.28
C PHE A 496 -12.49 3.15 -27.86
N LYS A 497 -11.71 2.46 -27.01
CA LYS A 497 -10.52 1.71 -27.43
C LYS A 497 -9.61 2.61 -28.29
N ASP A 498 -8.97 2.03 -29.31
CA ASP A 498 -8.08 2.75 -30.23
C ASP A 498 -8.77 3.89 -31.02
N TYR A 499 -10.11 3.91 -31.11
CA TYR A 499 -10.83 5.01 -31.77
C TYR A 499 -10.69 6.32 -30.99
N GLY A 500 -10.57 6.26 -29.66
CA GLY A 500 -10.39 7.46 -28.84
C GLY A 500 -9.10 8.20 -29.22
N ASP A 501 -8.00 7.46 -29.30
CA ASP A 501 -6.69 8.00 -29.69
C ASP A 501 -6.67 8.45 -31.15
N ALA A 502 -7.34 7.72 -32.05
CA ALA A 502 -7.45 8.14 -33.45
C ALA A 502 -8.29 9.42 -33.64
N ILE A 503 -9.27 9.69 -32.77
CA ILE A 503 -10.14 10.86 -32.86
C ILE A 503 -9.54 12.09 -32.16
N ALA A 504 -8.95 11.92 -30.98
CA ALA A 504 -8.47 13.04 -30.16
C ALA A 504 -7.16 12.77 -29.42
N GLY A 505 -6.34 11.83 -29.91
CA GLY A 505 -5.06 11.46 -29.31
C GLY A 505 -4.06 12.61 -29.24
N LEU A 506 -3.15 12.53 -28.26
CA LEU A 506 -2.14 13.54 -28.00
C LEU A 506 -0.80 13.14 -28.63
N PRO A 507 0.04 14.11 -29.00
CA PRO A 507 1.39 13.82 -29.50
C PRO A 507 2.32 13.33 -28.37
N HIS A 508 1.95 13.56 -27.11
CA HIS A 508 2.74 13.18 -25.95
C HIS A 508 2.79 11.65 -25.79
N GLY A 509 3.98 11.06 -25.91
CA GLY A 509 4.19 9.61 -25.84
C GLY A 509 4.47 8.96 -27.20
N LEU A 510 4.25 9.69 -28.31
CA LEU A 510 4.68 9.26 -29.64
C LEU A 510 6.19 9.50 -29.82
N PRO A 511 6.94 8.56 -30.44
CA PRO A 511 8.38 8.68 -30.64
C PRO A 511 8.84 10.00 -31.27
N GLU A 512 8.09 10.52 -32.24
CA GLU A 512 8.41 11.77 -32.93
C GLU A 512 7.52 12.96 -32.52
N GLY A 513 6.71 12.79 -31.47
CA GLY A 513 5.83 13.82 -30.93
C GLY A 513 4.87 14.39 -31.96
N VAL A 514 4.86 15.71 -32.15
CA VAL A 514 3.98 16.40 -33.11
C VAL A 514 4.29 16.10 -34.58
N ASN A 515 5.47 15.52 -34.86
CA ASN A 515 5.87 15.13 -36.22
C ASN A 515 5.58 13.66 -36.51
N ASP A 516 5.12 12.91 -35.53
CA ASP A 516 4.88 11.48 -35.66
C ASP A 516 3.72 11.20 -36.64
N PRO A 517 3.87 10.24 -37.57
CA PRO A 517 2.81 9.88 -38.51
C PRO A 517 1.54 9.36 -37.83
N ASP A 518 1.64 8.88 -36.58
CA ASP A 518 0.48 8.43 -35.80
C ASP A 518 -0.21 9.57 -35.04
N PHE A 519 0.33 10.81 -35.07
CA PHE A 519 -0.37 11.97 -34.53
C PHE A 519 -1.50 12.42 -35.47
N LYS A 520 -2.74 12.07 -35.10
CA LYS A 520 -3.93 12.18 -35.96
C LYS A 520 -5.11 12.85 -35.24
N GLY A 521 -6.24 12.95 -35.93
CA GLY A 521 -7.50 13.40 -35.37
C GLY A 521 -7.59 14.90 -35.05
N LEU A 522 -8.49 15.25 -34.14
CA LEU A 522 -8.86 16.61 -33.78
C LEU A 522 -7.67 17.42 -33.24
N ARG A 523 -6.80 16.81 -32.42
CA ARG A 523 -5.62 17.47 -31.85
C ARG A 523 -4.53 17.71 -32.90
N ARG A 524 -4.40 16.83 -33.90
CA ARG A 524 -3.52 17.06 -35.04
C ARG A 524 -4.02 18.21 -35.93
N LEU A 525 -5.33 18.31 -36.13
CA LEU A 525 -5.96 19.43 -36.84
C LEU A 525 -5.76 20.75 -36.08
N GLU A 526 -5.96 20.73 -34.75
CA GLU A 526 -5.68 21.88 -33.87
C GLU A 526 -4.23 22.35 -34.03
N TYR A 527 -3.26 21.45 -33.87
CA TYR A 527 -1.86 21.79 -34.01
C TYR A 527 -1.57 22.48 -35.35
N GLY A 528 -2.05 21.90 -36.45
CA GLY A 528 -1.84 22.46 -37.79
C GLY A 528 -2.47 23.84 -37.99
N LEU A 529 -3.72 24.02 -37.55
CA LEU A 529 -4.47 25.28 -37.71
C LEU A 529 -3.85 26.43 -36.90
N TRP A 530 -3.38 26.16 -35.69
CA TRP A 530 -2.79 27.19 -34.82
C TRP A 530 -1.27 27.40 -35.01
N HIS A 531 -0.59 26.49 -35.72
CA HIS A 531 0.84 26.62 -36.07
C HIS A 531 1.10 26.96 -37.54
N GLY A 532 0.07 27.39 -38.28
CA GLY A 532 0.22 27.97 -39.61
C GLY A 532 0.49 26.96 -40.74
N GLN A 533 0.13 25.68 -40.56
CA GLN A 533 0.17 24.73 -41.66
C GLN A 533 -0.88 25.11 -42.73
N PRO A 534 -0.56 24.94 -44.03
CA PRO A 534 -1.52 25.25 -45.08
C PRO A 534 -2.73 24.30 -44.99
N PRO A 535 -3.97 24.79 -45.20
CA PRO A 535 -5.17 23.96 -45.08
C PRO A 535 -5.14 22.69 -45.93
N SER A 536 -4.54 22.75 -47.12
CA SER A 536 -4.37 21.59 -48.01
C SER A 536 -3.58 20.44 -47.38
N ALA A 537 -2.64 20.72 -46.47
CA ALA A 537 -1.89 19.69 -45.74
C ALA A 537 -2.73 19.00 -44.65
N LEU A 538 -3.83 19.62 -44.22
CA LEU A 538 -4.71 19.09 -43.17
C LEU A 538 -5.93 18.33 -43.71
N VAL A 539 -6.24 18.48 -45.01
CA VAL A 539 -7.34 17.74 -45.65
C VAL A 539 -7.22 16.21 -45.45
N PRO A 540 -6.05 15.57 -45.63
CA PRO A 540 -5.93 14.13 -45.40
C PRO A 540 -6.22 13.71 -43.95
N VAL A 541 -5.85 14.54 -42.97
CA VAL A 541 -6.12 14.30 -41.55
C VAL A 541 -7.63 14.36 -41.29
N ALA A 542 -8.33 15.34 -41.87
CA ALA A 542 -9.78 15.46 -41.75
C ALA A 542 -10.51 14.30 -42.46
N ASP A 543 -10.01 13.83 -43.62
CA ASP A 543 -10.52 12.65 -44.32
C ASP A 543 -10.44 11.39 -43.45
N GLU A 544 -9.28 11.14 -42.86
CA GLU A 544 -9.08 9.99 -41.95
C GLU A 544 -9.98 10.10 -40.71
N LEU A 545 -10.14 11.31 -40.15
CA LEU A 545 -11.00 11.55 -39.01
C LEU A 545 -12.48 11.27 -39.32
N VAL A 546 -13.00 11.72 -40.47
CA VAL A 546 -14.38 11.40 -40.89
C VAL A 546 -14.57 9.88 -40.99
N ALA A 547 -13.65 9.18 -41.66
CA ALA A 547 -13.73 7.74 -41.81
C ALA A 547 -13.66 7.01 -40.45
N THR A 548 -12.85 7.52 -39.52
CA THR A 548 -12.70 6.97 -38.16
C THR A 548 -13.99 7.12 -37.35
N ILE A 549 -14.61 8.30 -37.39
CA ILE A 549 -15.89 8.56 -36.70
C ILE A 549 -17.00 7.69 -37.28
N ASP A 550 -17.10 7.59 -38.62
CA ASP A 550 -18.11 6.76 -39.27
C ASP A 550 -17.93 5.27 -38.92
N LYS A 551 -16.68 4.79 -38.81
CA LYS A 551 -16.37 3.42 -38.34
C LYS A 551 -16.72 3.23 -36.87
N LEU A 552 -16.33 4.15 -35.98
CA LEU A 552 -16.66 4.07 -34.55
C LEU A 552 -18.17 3.99 -34.38
N ARG A 553 -18.91 4.88 -35.05
CA ARG A 553 -20.37 4.92 -34.98
C ARG A 553 -21.01 3.61 -35.45
N ALA A 554 -20.53 3.05 -36.55
CA ALA A 554 -21.03 1.76 -37.08
C ALA A 554 -20.76 0.57 -36.14
N ASN A 555 -19.72 0.64 -35.30
CA ASN A 555 -19.30 -0.42 -34.38
C ASN A 555 -19.52 -0.06 -32.90
N LEU A 556 -20.33 0.97 -32.61
CA LEU A 556 -20.43 1.55 -31.27
C LEU A 556 -20.85 0.52 -30.21
N ALA A 557 -21.78 -0.37 -30.57
CA ALA A 557 -22.24 -1.45 -29.68
C ALA A 557 -21.12 -2.43 -29.31
N ASP A 558 -20.19 -2.72 -30.23
CA ASP A 558 -19.05 -3.63 -30.02
C ASP A 558 -17.87 -2.97 -29.31
N VAL A 559 -17.84 -1.64 -29.31
CA VAL A 559 -16.86 -0.83 -28.57
C VAL A 559 -17.28 -0.69 -27.12
N MET A 560 -18.56 -0.39 -26.87
CA MET A 560 -19.12 -0.14 -25.54
C MET A 560 -19.76 -1.40 -24.93
N THR A 561 -19.02 -2.51 -24.92
CA THR A 561 -19.55 -3.82 -24.49
C THR A 561 -19.42 -4.09 -23.00
N GLU A 562 -18.44 -3.49 -22.31
CA GLU A 562 -18.11 -3.82 -20.92
C GLU A 562 -18.92 -2.99 -19.93
N PRO A 563 -19.94 -3.55 -19.24
CA PRO A 563 -20.79 -2.78 -18.33
C PRO A 563 -20.03 -2.23 -17.13
N ALA A 564 -19.03 -2.98 -16.64
CA ALA A 564 -18.22 -2.59 -15.49
C ALA A 564 -17.39 -1.32 -15.73
N ASP A 565 -17.08 -1.01 -16.98
CA ASP A 565 -16.41 0.24 -17.33
C ASP A 565 -17.41 1.40 -17.42
N GLN A 566 -18.65 1.13 -17.83
CA GLN A 566 -19.68 2.17 -17.97
C GLN A 566 -20.11 2.76 -16.62
N THR A 567 -20.07 1.97 -15.55
CA THR A 567 -20.42 2.40 -14.19
C THR A 567 -19.41 3.40 -13.61
N LYS A 568 -18.18 3.46 -14.15
CA LYS A 568 -17.11 4.38 -13.72
C LYS A 568 -17.17 5.73 -14.42
N ARG A 569 -17.76 5.79 -15.62
CA ARG A 569 -17.76 6.99 -16.50
C ARG A 569 -18.29 8.26 -15.84
N PRO A 570 -19.34 8.25 -14.98
CA PRO A 570 -19.77 9.46 -14.28
C PRO A 570 -18.65 10.16 -13.50
N HIS A 571 -17.71 9.41 -12.91
CA HIS A 571 -16.58 9.96 -12.18
C HIS A 571 -15.41 10.31 -13.12
N GLU A 572 -15.08 9.37 -14.00
CA GLU A 572 -13.90 9.42 -14.85
C GLU A 572 -13.86 10.61 -15.82
N ILE A 573 -15.01 11.09 -16.33
CA ILE A 573 -15.07 12.22 -17.28
C ILE A 573 -14.45 13.49 -16.67
N LEU A 574 -14.82 13.83 -15.42
CA LEU A 574 -14.28 15.00 -14.75
C LEU A 574 -12.88 14.77 -14.18
N GLU A 575 -12.54 13.53 -13.85
CA GLU A 575 -11.18 13.19 -13.39
C GLU A 575 -10.19 13.37 -14.54
N ASP A 576 -10.53 12.91 -15.74
CA ASP A 576 -9.73 13.08 -16.95
C ASP A 576 -9.57 14.56 -17.33
N THR A 577 -10.66 15.33 -17.16
CA THR A 577 -10.64 16.80 -17.32
C THR A 577 -9.67 17.48 -16.35
N LEU A 578 -9.67 17.08 -15.07
CA LEU A 578 -8.70 17.57 -14.08
C LEU A 578 -7.27 17.20 -14.49
N ARG A 579 -7.05 15.95 -14.90
CA ARG A 579 -5.74 15.37 -15.16
C ARG A 579 -5.07 15.95 -16.40
N PHE A 580 -5.81 16.14 -17.49
CA PHE A 580 -5.24 16.52 -18.78
C PHE A 580 -5.68 17.92 -19.24
N GLN A 581 -6.97 18.21 -19.20
CA GLN A 581 -7.52 19.44 -19.79
C GLN A 581 -7.12 20.68 -18.98
N LEU A 582 -7.41 20.70 -17.67
CA LEU A 582 -7.11 21.86 -16.81
C LEU A 582 -5.62 22.00 -16.43
N MET A 583 -4.82 20.97 -16.72
CA MET A 583 -3.36 21.05 -16.69
C MET A 583 -2.77 21.65 -17.98
N GLY A 584 -3.62 21.92 -19.00
CA GLY A 584 -3.20 22.41 -20.31
C GLY A 584 -2.50 21.36 -21.18
N TYR A 585 -2.57 20.08 -20.81
CA TYR A 585 -1.84 18.99 -21.46
C TYR A 585 -2.40 18.65 -22.85
N THR A 586 -3.68 18.93 -23.06
CA THR A 586 -4.38 18.63 -24.31
C THR A 586 -4.26 19.74 -25.35
N ASN A 587 -3.94 20.97 -24.93
CA ASN A 587 -3.92 22.16 -25.77
C ASN A 587 -2.80 22.09 -26.82
N GLN A 588 -3.16 22.19 -28.10
CA GLN A 588 -2.24 22.24 -29.24
C GLN A 588 -2.21 23.63 -29.91
N GLY A 589 -2.63 24.66 -29.19
CA GLY A 589 -2.56 26.06 -29.58
C GLY A 589 -3.90 26.80 -29.50
N ALA A 590 -5.03 26.10 -29.40
CA ALA A 590 -6.34 26.75 -29.41
C ALA A 590 -6.72 27.44 -28.09
N GLY A 591 -6.16 27.00 -26.96
CA GLY A 591 -6.45 27.60 -25.65
C GLY A 591 -7.89 27.39 -25.18
N THR A 592 -8.40 26.16 -25.37
CA THR A 592 -9.80 25.78 -25.16
C THR A 592 -10.02 24.97 -23.89
N GLU A 593 -9.14 25.08 -22.89
CA GLU A 593 -9.18 24.27 -21.68
C GLU A 593 -10.52 24.38 -20.93
N TYR A 594 -10.98 25.60 -20.66
CA TYR A 594 -12.23 25.84 -19.93
C TYR A 594 -13.52 25.52 -20.69
N PRO A 595 -13.70 25.88 -21.98
CA PRO A 595 -14.90 25.47 -22.70
C PRO A 595 -15.00 23.94 -22.83
N GLU A 596 -13.89 23.23 -22.99
CA GLU A 596 -13.87 21.77 -23.00
C GLU A 596 -14.20 21.19 -21.61
N ALA A 597 -13.70 21.78 -20.53
CA ALA A 597 -14.10 21.40 -19.17
C ALA A 597 -15.61 21.63 -18.91
N ALA A 598 -16.19 22.70 -19.45
CA ALA A 598 -17.64 22.93 -19.38
C ALA A 598 -18.42 21.87 -20.17
N ALA A 599 -17.93 21.46 -21.35
CA ALA A 599 -18.50 20.34 -22.10
C ALA A 599 -18.42 19.01 -21.33
N ALA A 600 -17.35 18.77 -20.56
CA ALA A 600 -17.22 17.61 -19.70
C ALA A 600 -18.22 17.62 -18.51
N VAL A 601 -18.54 18.80 -17.97
CA VAL A 601 -19.63 18.96 -16.97
C VAL A 601 -20.97 18.57 -17.58
N GLU A 602 -21.27 19.00 -18.80
CA GLU A 602 -22.49 18.61 -19.52
C GLU A 602 -22.55 17.09 -19.75
N ALA A 603 -21.43 16.48 -20.19
CA ALA A 603 -21.31 15.03 -20.38
C ALA A 603 -21.58 14.28 -19.07
N THR A 604 -20.96 14.73 -17.98
CA THR A 604 -21.09 14.09 -16.66
C THR A 604 -22.54 14.09 -16.19
N ARG A 605 -23.28 15.18 -16.37
CA ARG A 605 -24.73 15.22 -16.07
C ARG A 605 -25.52 14.23 -16.93
N ALA A 606 -25.23 14.19 -18.23
CA ALA A 606 -25.93 13.30 -19.14
C ALA A 606 -25.73 11.83 -18.77
N VAL A 607 -24.51 11.43 -18.41
CA VAL A 607 -24.20 10.06 -17.98
C VAL A 607 -24.84 9.76 -16.62
N LEU A 608 -24.75 10.65 -15.63
CA LEU A 608 -25.42 10.47 -14.33
C LEU A 608 -26.93 10.26 -14.47
N GLU A 609 -27.57 11.01 -15.37
CA GLU A 609 -29.01 10.89 -15.61
C GLU A 609 -29.38 9.51 -16.17
N GLN A 610 -28.54 8.93 -17.05
CA GLN A 610 -28.77 7.60 -17.61
C GLN A 610 -28.71 6.50 -16.54
N PHE A 611 -27.89 6.68 -15.50
CA PHE A 611 -27.77 5.76 -14.37
C PHE A 611 -28.69 6.12 -13.18
N SER A 612 -29.53 7.14 -13.30
CA SER A 612 -30.35 7.65 -12.20
C SER A 612 -31.30 6.62 -11.59
N VAL A 613 -31.82 5.71 -12.42
CA VAL A 613 -32.70 4.60 -12.00
C VAL A 613 -31.96 3.64 -11.06
N LEU A 614 -30.64 3.52 -11.16
CA LEU A 614 -29.82 2.71 -10.27
C LEU A 614 -29.33 3.51 -9.05
N ILE A 615 -28.99 4.79 -9.25
CA ILE A 615 -28.43 5.65 -8.19
C ILE A 615 -29.51 6.08 -7.19
N ASN A 616 -30.67 6.58 -7.65
CA ASN A 616 -31.69 7.18 -6.78
C ASN A 616 -32.23 6.23 -5.70
N PRO A 617 -32.55 4.95 -6.00
CA PRO A 617 -33.00 4.02 -4.97
C PRO A 617 -31.93 3.73 -3.91
N ARG A 618 -30.64 3.85 -4.25
CA ARG A 618 -29.50 3.55 -3.37
C ARG A 618 -29.03 4.77 -2.59
N ALA A 619 -29.12 5.96 -3.18
CA ALA A 619 -28.70 7.22 -2.57
C ALA A 619 -29.62 8.39 -2.99
N PRO A 620 -30.81 8.54 -2.36
CA PRO A 620 -31.89 9.44 -2.81
C PRO A 620 -31.57 10.94 -2.88
N LYS A 621 -30.42 11.38 -2.36
CA LYS A 621 -29.97 12.78 -2.37
C LYS A 621 -28.68 13.01 -3.15
N LEU A 622 -28.01 11.94 -3.56
CA LEU A 622 -26.67 12.02 -4.13
C LEU A 622 -26.68 12.76 -5.46
N LEU A 623 -27.61 12.43 -6.38
CA LEU A 623 -27.71 13.14 -7.65
C LEU A 623 -28.05 14.62 -7.49
N THR A 624 -28.93 14.97 -6.54
CA THR A 624 -29.23 16.38 -6.26
C THR A 624 -28.00 17.13 -5.74
N GLN A 625 -27.23 16.50 -4.84
CA GLN A 625 -26.00 17.06 -4.32
C GLN A 625 -24.95 17.25 -5.42
N ILE A 626 -24.69 16.20 -6.21
CA ILE A 626 -23.75 16.26 -7.33
C ILE A 626 -24.17 17.33 -8.32
N ASN A 627 -25.45 17.39 -8.71
CA ASN A 627 -25.93 18.41 -9.65
C ASN A 627 -25.73 19.83 -9.13
N SER A 628 -25.95 20.06 -7.83
CA SER A 628 -25.68 21.36 -7.21
C SER A 628 -24.19 21.70 -7.21
N GLN A 629 -23.30 20.73 -6.98
CA GLN A 629 -21.85 20.95 -7.06
C GLN A 629 -21.39 21.19 -8.51
N LEU A 630 -21.97 20.48 -9.48
CA LEU A 630 -21.74 20.73 -10.90
C LEU A 630 -22.24 22.12 -11.32
N ASP A 631 -23.30 22.65 -10.70
CA ASP A 631 -23.75 24.04 -10.96
C ASP A 631 -22.71 25.05 -10.47
N VAL A 632 -22.12 24.80 -9.30
CA VAL A 632 -21.02 25.62 -8.78
C VAL A 632 -19.81 25.54 -9.71
N LEU A 633 -19.42 24.34 -10.14
CA LEU A 633 -18.31 24.15 -11.07
C LEU A 633 -18.56 24.89 -12.39
N ASP A 634 -19.72 24.70 -13.02
CA ASP A 634 -20.09 25.41 -14.26
C ASP A 634 -20.08 26.94 -14.07
N GLY A 635 -20.58 27.44 -12.93
CA GLY A 635 -20.50 28.85 -12.57
C GLY A 635 -19.05 29.36 -12.45
N THR A 636 -18.17 28.60 -11.80
CA THR A 636 -16.74 28.96 -11.67
C THR A 636 -16.01 28.92 -13.01
N LEU A 637 -16.32 27.94 -13.87
CA LEU A 637 -15.80 27.87 -15.24
C LEU A 637 -16.24 29.11 -16.02
N LYS A 638 -17.54 29.44 -16.04
CA LYS A 638 -18.05 30.65 -16.72
C LYS A 638 -17.42 31.94 -16.19
N ALA A 639 -17.09 32.01 -14.90
CA ALA A 639 -16.37 33.16 -14.33
C ALA A 639 -14.94 33.34 -14.85
N THR A 640 -14.37 32.32 -15.52
CA THR A 640 -13.08 32.45 -16.23
C THR A 640 -13.19 33.24 -17.53
N GLN A 641 -14.40 33.45 -18.06
CA GLN A 641 -14.62 34.27 -19.26
C GLN A 641 -14.33 35.75 -19.00
N GLN A 642 -14.04 36.49 -20.07
CA GLN A 642 -13.97 37.95 -20.08
C GLN A 642 -14.82 38.48 -21.25
N GLY A 643 -15.82 39.31 -20.93
CA GLY A 643 -16.75 39.83 -21.96
C GLY A 643 -17.55 38.74 -22.68
N GLY A 644 -17.81 37.60 -22.04
CA GLY A 644 -18.50 36.45 -22.64
C GLY A 644 -17.61 35.54 -23.49
N HIS A 645 -16.31 35.84 -23.61
CA HIS A 645 -15.35 35.02 -24.33
C HIS A 645 -14.48 34.22 -23.36
N TRP A 646 -14.24 32.95 -23.69
CA TRP A 646 -13.31 32.10 -22.95
C TRP A 646 -11.88 32.62 -23.08
N ARG A 647 -11.14 32.59 -21.98
CA ARG A 647 -9.71 32.91 -21.94
C ARG A 647 -8.90 31.62 -21.91
N PRO A 648 -7.77 31.53 -22.62
CA PRO A 648 -6.82 30.42 -22.45
C PRO A 648 -6.38 30.29 -20.99
N LEU A 649 -6.05 29.06 -20.56
CA LEU A 649 -5.64 28.75 -19.19
C LEU A 649 -4.58 29.72 -18.63
N ALA A 650 -3.57 30.05 -19.45
CA ALA A 650 -2.47 30.94 -19.06
C ALA A 650 -2.90 32.40 -18.80
N GLN A 651 -4.05 32.83 -19.33
CA GLN A 651 -4.55 34.21 -19.20
C GLN A 651 -5.52 34.38 -18.03
N VAL A 652 -5.93 33.29 -17.37
CA VAL A 652 -6.80 33.34 -16.20
C VAL A 652 -5.96 33.54 -14.93
N PRO A 653 -6.30 34.52 -14.06
CA PRO A 653 -5.60 34.74 -12.81
C PRO A 653 -5.52 33.47 -11.96
N LEU A 654 -4.44 33.33 -11.18
CA LEU A 654 -4.23 32.16 -10.32
C LEU A 654 -5.44 31.87 -9.41
N SER A 655 -6.06 32.91 -8.84
CA SER A 655 -7.25 32.77 -8.00
C SER A 655 -8.44 32.17 -8.76
N GLY A 656 -8.62 32.50 -10.04
CA GLY A 656 -9.65 31.93 -10.89
C GLY A 656 -9.37 30.45 -11.18
N ARG A 657 -8.12 30.10 -11.47
CA ARG A 657 -7.67 28.70 -11.64
C ARG A 657 -7.93 27.87 -10.38
N GLN A 658 -7.49 28.37 -9.23
CA GLN A 658 -7.69 27.71 -7.93
C GLN A 658 -9.17 27.53 -7.57
N ALA A 659 -10.04 28.48 -7.94
CA ALA A 659 -11.48 28.35 -7.70
C ALA A 659 -12.10 27.22 -8.55
N VAL A 660 -11.69 27.09 -9.81
CA VAL A 660 -12.11 25.98 -10.69
C VAL A 660 -11.60 24.65 -10.12
N ASP A 661 -10.32 24.55 -9.78
CA ASP A 661 -9.73 23.32 -9.23
C ASP A 661 -10.41 22.90 -7.92
N ALA A 662 -10.75 23.86 -7.05
CA ALA A 662 -11.46 23.60 -5.80
C ALA A 662 -12.89 23.10 -6.04
N ALA A 663 -13.64 23.73 -6.95
CA ALA A 663 -15.00 23.30 -7.29
C ALA A 663 -15.00 21.92 -7.95
N LEU A 664 -14.03 21.65 -8.82
CA LEU A 664 -13.84 20.37 -9.49
C LEU A 664 -13.46 19.26 -8.50
N GLY A 665 -12.49 19.52 -7.62
CA GLY A 665 -12.11 18.57 -6.57
C GLY A 665 -13.28 18.22 -5.66
N HIS A 666 -14.09 19.21 -5.28
CA HIS A 666 -15.25 18.99 -4.42
C HIS A 666 -16.32 18.09 -5.06
N VAL A 667 -16.62 18.30 -6.35
CA VAL A 667 -17.58 17.43 -7.06
C VAL A 667 -16.99 16.05 -7.32
N LEU A 668 -15.68 15.94 -7.62
CA LEU A 668 -15.01 14.66 -7.83
C LEU A 668 -15.03 13.77 -6.57
N GLU A 669 -14.84 14.37 -5.39
CA GLU A 669 -14.94 13.67 -4.11
C GLU A 669 -16.33 13.05 -3.92
N THR A 670 -17.38 13.79 -4.30
CA THR A 670 -18.76 13.29 -4.19
C THR A 670 -19.09 12.27 -5.29
N LEU A 671 -18.59 12.49 -6.51
CA LEU A 671 -18.72 11.56 -7.64
C LEU A 671 -18.04 10.21 -7.39
N ALA A 672 -16.99 10.16 -6.57
CA ALA A 672 -16.29 8.92 -6.24
C ALA A 672 -17.21 7.88 -5.56
N ALA A 673 -18.32 8.31 -4.97
CA ALA A 673 -19.32 7.40 -4.41
C ALA A 673 -20.17 6.70 -5.49
N VAL A 674 -20.31 7.28 -6.68
CA VAL A 674 -21.19 6.75 -7.73
C VAL A 674 -20.71 5.39 -8.23
N PRO A 675 -19.45 5.19 -8.66
CA PRO A 675 -18.99 3.88 -9.12
C PRO A 675 -19.25 2.79 -8.08
N LEU A 676 -18.99 3.05 -6.80
CA LEU A 676 -19.21 2.11 -5.69
C LEU A 676 -20.69 1.73 -5.52
N LEU A 677 -21.61 2.65 -5.79
CA LEU A 677 -23.05 2.40 -5.64
C LEU A 677 -23.63 1.57 -6.79
N ILE A 678 -23.05 1.69 -7.98
CA ILE A 678 -23.55 1.02 -9.19
C ILE A 678 -22.56 0.01 -9.77
N GLU A 679 -21.55 -0.38 -9.00
CA GLU A 679 -20.52 -1.32 -9.43
C GLU A 679 -21.14 -2.65 -9.84
N LEU A 680 -20.73 -3.14 -11.01
CA LEU A 680 -20.99 -4.53 -11.37
C LEU A 680 -19.89 -5.37 -10.71
N PRO A 681 -20.23 -6.30 -9.80
CA PRO A 681 -19.24 -7.19 -9.23
C PRO A 681 -18.54 -7.94 -10.37
N PRO A 682 -17.22 -8.19 -10.25
CA PRO A 682 -16.44 -8.80 -11.31
C PRO A 682 -17.10 -10.12 -11.73
N SER A 683 -17.59 -10.19 -12.97
CA SER A 683 -18.05 -11.45 -13.52
C SER A 683 -16.84 -12.33 -13.75
N ARG A 684 -16.69 -13.37 -12.94
CA ARG A 684 -15.67 -14.41 -13.10
C ARG A 684 -16.19 -15.57 -13.92
#